data_AF-A0A090Y840-F1
#
_entry.id   AF-A0A090Y840-F1
#
_cell.length_a   1.000
_cell.length_b   1.000
_cell.length_c   1.000
_cell.angle_alpha   90.00
_cell.angle_beta   90.00
_cell.angle_gamma   90.00
#
_symmetry.space_group_name_H-M   'P 1'
#
loop_
_entity.id
_entity.type
_entity.pdbx_description
1 polymer ?
#
loop_
_entity_poly.entity_id
_entity_poly.type
_entity_poly.pdbx_seq_one_letter_code
_entity_poly.pdbx_strand_id
1 'polypeptide(L)'
;MAFVSCSEEAHRISGLWELDHAEDLFKDKLLNRTPAAAEAVQETLRLDVDGPYPLMAASGAWKQPELYIHWTAKLAALGPSAWEGHIIFKDGNTSQFPYTFVNIALEEAPSNLLKVIFSDGSSFTHTSYYRWTSPYFHPVQFEFDSEDGITPVLAIDTHAHPNHPATLPSEQLSIENVFRRAGFDVSLSAGASSIPISEAGLDVRWSDAEMHDAMQRHWSQFANEPKWALWVFFSSLYEEGASVGGIMFDSIGPQHRQGTAIFNRSFISVPPEGESRPEAWTERMKFWTACHEMGHGFNLAHSWQKALGEPWIPLRNEAEARSFMNYPYSVRGGETAFFANFEYRFSDNELLFMRHAPERFVQMGNAEWFDHHGFEQHRLLAKPSFELLLRANRETLRFEFMEPVVLELKLTNWTSEPQIIDRRILSDPDHMTIIVKKLGKTARKVSPFVHYFRKREHEVLAAGQAVYNSLFIAVGKNGWEVAEPGDYTVQVALHFKHEDVVSNPLTIRVEPPMDRMEEFLAQDFFTEATAKTLYFDGTKYAESTNGVLEAIAERLPHRKAAVHAQVALAMPMTKPYKLLGQDGRIHIIPPAVEEARKTLAPSLLENGHLAAATLGHIDYRHYMDRLSESVATRAGNPEAAADIQSKLLQTLTDRQVRQDVLASIKEKEEDYRSMRA
;
A
#
# COMPACT_ATOMS: atom_id res chain seq x y z
N MET A 1 24.57 11.10 -48.80
CA MET A 1 25.09 9.78 -48.37
C MET A 1 23.93 9.02 -47.78
N ALA A 2 23.47 8.00 -48.49
CA ALA A 2 22.39 7.13 -48.05
C ALA A 2 22.89 6.24 -46.91
N PHE A 3 22.27 6.35 -45.74
CA PHE A 3 22.46 5.36 -44.68
C PHE A 3 21.52 4.18 -44.94
N VAL A 4 22.15 3.02 -45.02
CA VAL A 4 21.58 1.71 -45.28
C VAL A 4 20.55 1.36 -44.21
N SER A 5 19.29 1.17 -44.62
CA SER A 5 18.31 0.40 -43.84
C SER A 5 18.58 -1.09 -44.06
N CYS A 6 19.17 -1.74 -43.06
CA CYS A 6 19.08 -3.18 -42.81
C CYS A 6 19.73 -3.45 -41.46
N SER A 7 18.92 -3.72 -40.44
CA SER A 7 19.32 -4.63 -39.37
C SER A 7 18.18 -5.63 -39.24
N GLU A 8 18.47 -6.88 -39.58
CA GLU A 8 17.70 -8.05 -39.15
C GLU A 8 17.39 -7.88 -37.66
N GLU A 9 16.11 -7.86 -37.27
CA GLU A 9 15.75 -8.07 -35.87
C GLU A 9 16.24 -9.47 -35.51
N ALA A 10 17.32 -9.54 -34.74
CA ALA A 10 17.77 -10.79 -34.16
C ALA A 10 16.58 -11.46 -33.46
N HIS A 11 16.37 -12.75 -33.73
CA HIS A 11 15.26 -13.50 -33.17
C HIS A 11 15.33 -13.47 -31.64
N ARG A 12 14.43 -12.71 -31.00
CA ARG A 12 14.38 -12.56 -29.53
C ARG A 12 13.99 -13.87 -28.88
N ILE A 13 14.88 -14.39 -28.04
CA ILE A 13 14.71 -15.67 -27.34
C ILE A 13 13.91 -15.47 -26.05
N SER A 14 14.08 -14.32 -25.40
CA SER A 14 13.40 -14.01 -24.14
C SER A 14 11.90 -13.79 -24.35
N GLY A 15 11.10 -14.43 -23.50
CA GLY A 15 9.65 -14.36 -23.58
C GLY A 15 8.96 -15.55 -22.95
N LEU A 16 7.69 -15.69 -23.27
CA LEU A 16 6.83 -16.80 -22.90
C LEU A 16 6.91 -17.93 -23.94
N TRP A 17 7.06 -19.14 -23.43
CA TRP A 17 7.07 -20.39 -24.16
C TRP A 17 6.05 -21.35 -23.54
N GLU A 18 5.35 -22.12 -24.35
CA GLU A 18 4.33 -23.07 -23.90
C GLU A 18 4.70 -24.50 -24.27
N LEU A 19 4.30 -25.47 -23.45
CA LEU A 19 4.62 -26.88 -23.69
C LEU A 19 4.14 -27.32 -25.08
N ASP A 20 5.06 -27.86 -25.87
CA ASP A 20 4.78 -28.53 -27.13
C ASP A 20 4.61 -30.04 -26.88
N HIS A 21 5.62 -30.68 -26.28
CA HIS A 21 5.61 -32.08 -25.85
C HIS A 21 6.71 -32.35 -24.81
N ALA A 22 6.65 -33.50 -24.13
CA ALA A 22 7.70 -33.96 -23.20
C ALA A 22 8.13 -35.39 -23.53
N GLU A 23 9.43 -35.69 -23.42
CA GLU A 23 10.00 -36.99 -23.76
C GLU A 23 9.74 -38.06 -22.68
N ASP A 24 9.37 -37.66 -21.46
CA ASP A 24 9.12 -38.56 -20.34
C ASP A 24 7.89 -38.14 -19.50
N LEU A 25 6.70 -38.55 -19.94
CA LEU A 25 5.54 -38.68 -19.05
C LEU A 25 5.59 -40.05 -18.38
N PHE A 26 5.98 -40.07 -17.10
CA PHE A 26 5.67 -41.11 -16.10
C PHE A 26 4.96 -42.38 -16.64
N LYS A 27 5.72 -43.38 -17.07
CA LYS A 27 5.21 -44.76 -17.10
C LYS A 27 5.08 -45.25 -15.64
N ASP A 28 3.83 -45.35 -15.19
CA ASP A 28 3.33 -46.35 -14.23
C ASP A 28 3.46 -46.19 -12.70
N LYS A 29 3.95 -45.10 -12.09
CA LYS A 29 4.11 -45.11 -10.61
C LYS A 29 3.49 -44.00 -9.76
N LEU A 30 3.02 -42.89 -10.31
CA LEU A 30 2.45 -41.81 -9.49
C LEU A 30 0.96 -41.53 -9.70
N LEU A 31 0.36 -42.05 -10.77
CA LEU A 31 -1.02 -41.73 -11.14
C LEU A 31 -1.68 -42.98 -11.73
N ASN A 32 -2.54 -43.66 -10.96
CA ASN A 32 -3.43 -44.70 -11.49
C ASN A 32 -4.42 -44.07 -12.51
N ARG A 33 -4.03 -43.82 -13.77
CA ARG A 33 -4.96 -43.24 -14.77
C ARG A 33 -4.76 -43.72 -16.21
N THR A 34 -5.90 -43.76 -16.91
CA THR A 34 -6.16 -44.09 -18.32
C THR A 34 -5.79 -42.94 -19.27
N PRO A 35 -5.68 -43.21 -20.59
CA PRO A 35 -5.16 -42.28 -21.62
C PRO A 35 -5.85 -40.90 -21.72
N ALA A 36 -7.07 -40.74 -21.22
CA ALA A 36 -7.81 -39.48 -21.24
C ALA A 36 -7.26 -38.40 -20.27
N ALA A 37 -6.33 -38.75 -19.38
CA ALA A 37 -5.75 -37.83 -18.40
C ALA A 37 -4.48 -37.08 -18.89
N ALA A 38 -3.90 -37.48 -20.04
CA ALA A 38 -2.69 -36.85 -20.58
C ALA A 38 -2.95 -35.50 -21.28
N GLU A 39 -4.20 -35.21 -21.66
CA GLU A 39 -4.60 -33.95 -22.33
C GLU A 39 -4.79 -32.75 -21.37
N ALA A 40 -4.48 -32.87 -20.07
CA ALA A 40 -4.81 -31.88 -19.05
C ALA A 40 -3.62 -31.14 -18.42
N VAL A 41 -2.39 -31.29 -18.95
CA VAL A 41 -1.19 -30.63 -18.40
C VAL A 41 -0.87 -29.37 -19.18
N GLN A 42 -0.90 -28.23 -18.50
CA GLN A 42 -0.41 -26.96 -19.05
C GLN A 42 0.93 -26.63 -18.41
N GLU A 43 1.99 -26.54 -19.21
CA GLU A 43 3.26 -25.99 -18.76
C GLU A 43 3.63 -24.73 -19.52
N THR A 44 4.14 -23.76 -18.78
CA THR A 44 4.67 -22.51 -19.33
C THR A 44 6.11 -22.34 -18.86
N LEU A 45 6.93 -21.74 -19.72
CA LEU A 45 8.29 -21.33 -19.45
C LEU A 45 8.45 -19.84 -19.80
N ARG A 46 9.07 -19.10 -18.90
CA ARG A 46 9.47 -17.71 -19.07
C ARG A 46 10.98 -17.67 -19.06
N LEU A 47 11.59 -17.28 -20.17
CA LEU A 47 13.04 -17.21 -20.33
C LEU A 47 13.48 -15.75 -20.48
N ASP A 48 14.47 -15.31 -19.71
CA ASP A 48 14.96 -13.93 -19.69
C ASP A 48 16.49 -13.88 -19.82
N VAL A 49 16.98 -13.76 -21.06
CA VAL A 49 18.40 -13.93 -21.44
C VAL A 49 18.93 -12.89 -22.44
N ASP A 50 18.06 -12.25 -23.22
CA ASP A 50 18.40 -11.32 -24.31
C ASP A 50 17.37 -10.18 -24.50
N GLY A 51 16.36 -10.08 -23.62
CA GLY A 51 15.41 -8.98 -23.60
C GLY A 51 15.97 -7.70 -22.98
N PRO A 52 15.16 -6.61 -22.87
CA PRO A 52 15.57 -5.41 -22.15
C PRO A 52 15.93 -5.73 -20.70
N TYR A 53 17.15 -5.35 -20.29
CA TYR A 53 17.67 -5.63 -18.94
C TYR A 53 17.61 -7.12 -18.59
N PRO A 54 18.36 -7.98 -19.31
CA PRO A 54 18.24 -9.42 -19.17
C PRO A 54 18.77 -9.85 -17.79
N LEU A 55 17.98 -10.65 -17.08
CA LEU A 55 18.31 -11.06 -15.71
C LEU A 55 19.06 -12.40 -15.63
N MET A 56 19.24 -13.07 -16.77
CA MET A 56 19.76 -14.43 -16.84
C MET A 56 18.95 -15.35 -15.92
N ALA A 57 17.64 -15.41 -16.16
CA ALA A 57 16.70 -16.14 -15.33
C ALA A 57 15.71 -16.95 -16.17
N ALA A 58 15.18 -18.01 -15.57
CA ALA A 58 14.04 -18.72 -16.11
C ALA A 58 13.05 -19.03 -14.99
N SER A 59 11.77 -19.10 -15.34
CA SER A 59 10.76 -19.63 -14.43
C SER A 59 9.71 -20.39 -15.22
N GLY A 60 9.06 -21.36 -14.61
CA GLY A 60 7.98 -22.09 -15.25
C GLY A 60 6.88 -22.45 -14.28
N ALA A 61 5.71 -22.75 -14.83
CA ALA A 61 4.56 -23.21 -14.07
C ALA A 61 3.99 -24.48 -14.69
N TRP A 62 3.67 -25.46 -13.85
CA TRP A 62 2.97 -26.70 -14.22
C TRP A 62 1.57 -26.67 -13.59
N LYS A 63 0.53 -26.75 -14.43
CA LYS A 63 -0.87 -26.65 -14.04
C LYS A 63 -1.64 -27.90 -14.47
N GLN A 64 -2.34 -28.52 -13.52
CA GLN A 64 -3.40 -29.53 -13.71
C GLN A 64 -4.55 -29.21 -12.73
N PRO A 65 -5.76 -29.78 -12.88
CA PRO A 65 -6.92 -29.44 -12.04
C PRO A 65 -6.70 -29.48 -10.51
N GLU A 66 -5.75 -30.30 -10.02
CA GLU A 66 -5.42 -30.43 -8.59
C GLU A 66 -3.92 -30.18 -8.30
N LEU A 67 -3.16 -29.70 -9.29
CA LEU A 67 -1.71 -29.51 -9.18
C LEU A 67 -1.31 -28.14 -9.70
N TYR A 68 -0.63 -27.37 -8.85
CA TYR A 68 0.08 -26.18 -9.26
C TYR A 68 1.51 -26.24 -8.75
N ILE A 69 2.48 -26.09 -9.64
CA ILE A 69 3.88 -25.91 -9.29
C ILE A 69 4.38 -24.67 -10.02
N HIS A 70 5.11 -23.82 -9.31
CA HIS A 70 5.94 -22.78 -9.90
C HIS A 70 7.40 -23.02 -9.52
N TRP A 71 8.32 -22.71 -10.42
CA TRP A 71 9.76 -22.75 -10.15
C TRP A 71 10.45 -21.55 -10.79
N THR A 72 11.53 -21.07 -10.16
CA THR A 72 12.38 -20.00 -10.68
C THR A 72 13.84 -20.41 -10.54
N ALA A 73 14.63 -20.19 -11.59
CA ALA A 73 16.04 -20.52 -11.68
C ALA A 73 16.88 -19.31 -12.09
N LYS A 74 18.10 -19.26 -11.55
CA LYS A 74 19.13 -18.32 -12.00
C LYS A 74 20.06 -19.05 -12.96
N LEU A 75 20.25 -18.47 -14.15
CA LEU A 75 20.95 -19.07 -15.26
C LEU A 75 22.37 -18.52 -15.44
N ALA A 76 23.22 -19.32 -16.07
CA ALA A 76 24.46 -18.95 -16.70
C ALA A 76 24.41 -19.34 -18.19
N ALA A 77 24.99 -18.53 -19.06
CA ALA A 77 25.10 -18.85 -20.48
C ALA A 77 26.20 -19.88 -20.71
N LEU A 78 25.87 -20.96 -21.42
CA LEU A 78 26.83 -21.94 -21.96
C LEU A 78 27.26 -21.60 -23.39
N GLY A 79 26.44 -20.82 -24.09
CA GLY A 79 26.67 -20.34 -25.45
C GLY A 79 25.56 -19.37 -25.87
N PRO A 80 25.49 -18.99 -27.17
CA PRO A 80 24.49 -18.06 -27.68
C PRO A 80 23.06 -18.62 -27.68
N SER A 81 22.90 -19.93 -27.49
CA SER A 81 21.61 -20.64 -27.60
C SER A 81 21.43 -21.72 -26.53
N ALA A 82 22.21 -21.66 -25.45
CA ALA A 82 22.17 -22.64 -24.37
C ALA A 82 22.51 -22.01 -23.01
N TRP A 83 21.78 -22.42 -21.98
CA TRP A 83 21.85 -21.91 -20.61
C TRP A 83 21.65 -23.04 -19.60
N GLU A 84 22.21 -22.89 -18.42
CA GLU A 84 22.01 -23.81 -17.31
C GLU A 84 21.88 -23.06 -16.00
N GLY A 85 21.22 -23.63 -15.00
CA GLY A 85 21.03 -22.92 -13.73
C GLY A 85 20.39 -23.71 -12.61
N HIS A 86 20.62 -23.23 -11.39
CA HIS A 86 19.98 -23.76 -10.20
C HIS A 86 18.59 -23.17 -10.02
N ILE A 87 17.63 -24.02 -9.67
CA ILE A 87 16.30 -23.60 -9.22
C ILE A 87 16.45 -23.04 -7.80
N ILE A 88 16.18 -21.74 -7.65
CA ILE A 88 16.35 -20.98 -6.41
C ILE A 88 15.04 -20.78 -5.65
N PHE A 89 13.90 -21.02 -6.30
CA PHE A 89 12.59 -20.88 -5.70
C PHE A 89 11.61 -21.90 -6.28
N LYS A 90 10.70 -22.40 -5.44
CA LYS A 90 9.60 -23.27 -5.81
C LYS A 90 8.38 -22.92 -4.98
N ASP A 91 7.20 -23.09 -5.57
CA ASP A 91 5.92 -22.82 -4.91
C ASP A 91 4.83 -23.79 -5.37
N GLY A 92 3.80 -23.99 -4.53
CA GLY A 92 2.72 -24.95 -4.77
C GLY A 92 3.05 -26.38 -4.32
N ASN A 93 2.68 -27.39 -5.11
CA ASN A 93 2.85 -28.82 -4.83
C ASN A 93 4.31 -29.31 -5.05
N THR A 94 5.27 -28.63 -4.42
CA THR A 94 6.71 -28.78 -4.68
C THR A 94 7.29 -30.16 -4.39
N SER A 95 6.63 -30.97 -3.56
CA SER A 95 7.02 -32.38 -3.32
C SER A 95 6.94 -33.24 -4.58
N GLN A 96 6.14 -32.84 -5.56
CA GLN A 96 6.03 -33.49 -6.87
C GLN A 96 7.03 -32.93 -7.91
N PHE A 97 7.85 -31.95 -7.52
CA PHE A 97 8.86 -31.33 -8.37
C PHE A 97 10.25 -31.44 -7.73
N PRO A 98 10.90 -32.61 -7.80
CA PRO A 98 12.16 -32.87 -7.09
C PRO A 98 13.38 -32.16 -7.71
N TYR A 99 13.23 -31.55 -8.88
CA TYR A 99 14.34 -30.97 -9.64
C TYR A 99 14.94 -29.74 -8.98
N THR A 100 16.25 -29.62 -8.99
CA THR A 100 17.00 -28.49 -8.41
C THR A 100 17.85 -27.77 -9.44
N PHE A 101 17.89 -28.26 -10.68
CA PHE A 101 18.69 -27.73 -11.76
C PHE A 101 17.94 -27.82 -13.10
N VAL A 102 18.22 -26.89 -13.99
CA VAL A 102 17.63 -26.82 -15.32
C VAL A 102 18.70 -26.55 -16.38
N ASN A 103 18.63 -27.25 -17.50
CA ASN A 103 19.37 -26.95 -18.73
C ASN A 103 18.38 -26.54 -19.81
N ILE A 104 18.69 -25.51 -20.56
CA ILE A 104 17.80 -24.89 -21.54
C ILE A 104 18.60 -24.70 -22.82
N ALA A 105 18.14 -25.22 -23.96
CA ALA A 105 18.79 -25.06 -25.25
C ALA A 105 17.79 -24.91 -26.39
N LEU A 106 18.13 -24.13 -27.40
CA LEU A 106 17.41 -24.15 -28.68
C LEU A 106 17.81 -25.41 -29.45
N GLU A 107 16.82 -26.10 -30.04
CA GLU A 107 17.10 -27.32 -30.81
C GLU A 107 17.96 -27.03 -32.05
N GLU A 108 17.68 -25.95 -32.80
CA GLU A 108 18.50 -25.45 -33.93
C GLU A 108 18.25 -23.96 -34.19
N ALA A 109 19.22 -23.05 -34.06
CA ALA A 109 18.95 -21.62 -34.31
C ALA A 109 18.85 -21.31 -35.84
N PRO A 110 17.86 -20.51 -36.31
CA PRO A 110 16.71 -19.97 -35.58
C PRO A 110 15.59 -21.01 -35.43
N SER A 111 15.21 -21.33 -34.20
CA SER A 111 14.10 -22.24 -33.89
C SER A 111 13.17 -21.59 -32.88
N ASN A 112 11.88 -21.84 -33.07
CA ASN A 112 10.82 -21.51 -32.12
C ASN A 112 10.56 -22.66 -31.14
N LEU A 113 11.46 -23.63 -31.05
CA LEU A 113 11.38 -24.81 -30.18
C LEU A 113 12.60 -24.86 -29.25
N LEU A 114 12.31 -25.00 -27.96
CA LEU A 114 13.30 -24.95 -26.89
C LEU A 114 13.21 -26.21 -26.04
N LYS A 115 14.34 -26.88 -25.88
CA LYS A 115 14.50 -28.08 -25.05
C LYS A 115 14.92 -27.68 -23.65
N VAL A 116 14.17 -28.16 -22.66
CA VAL A 116 14.44 -27.97 -21.24
C VAL A 116 14.65 -29.32 -20.59
N ILE A 117 15.78 -29.50 -19.90
CA ILE A 117 16.10 -30.71 -19.15
C ILE A 117 16.19 -30.34 -17.67
N PHE A 118 15.29 -30.90 -16.87
CA PHE A 118 15.28 -30.77 -15.43
C PHE A 118 16.04 -31.91 -14.76
N SER A 119 16.81 -31.62 -13.71
CA SER A 119 17.52 -32.64 -12.93
C SER A 119 17.61 -32.31 -11.45
N ASP A 120 17.89 -33.33 -10.63
CA ASP A 120 18.19 -33.22 -9.20
C ASP A 120 19.70 -33.03 -8.90
N GLY A 121 20.51 -32.83 -9.95
CA GLY A 121 21.96 -32.74 -9.87
C GLY A 121 22.71 -34.07 -9.81
N SER A 122 22.03 -35.22 -9.79
CA SER A 122 22.66 -36.55 -9.69
C SER A 122 22.23 -37.55 -10.76
N SER A 123 20.93 -37.74 -11.03
CA SER A 123 20.40 -38.45 -12.21
C SER A 123 18.90 -38.70 -12.11
N PHE A 124 18.09 -37.81 -12.70
CA PHE A 124 16.77 -38.04 -13.32
C PHE A 124 16.51 -36.85 -14.25
N THR A 125 16.37 -37.07 -15.55
CA THR A 125 16.34 -36.03 -16.59
C THR A 125 14.95 -35.92 -17.20
N HIS A 126 14.08 -35.08 -16.64
CA HIS A 126 12.80 -34.79 -17.28
C HIS A 126 13.04 -33.79 -18.40
N THR A 127 12.72 -34.18 -19.63
CA THR A 127 12.91 -33.34 -20.81
C THR A 127 11.56 -32.88 -21.36
N SER A 128 11.39 -31.57 -21.44
CA SER A 128 10.22 -30.91 -22.03
C SER A 128 10.65 -29.99 -23.17
N TYR A 129 9.81 -29.91 -24.19
CA TYR A 129 9.98 -29.01 -25.33
C TYR A 129 8.91 -27.94 -25.28
N TYR A 130 9.32 -26.69 -25.43
CA TYR A 130 8.43 -25.55 -25.40
C TYR A 130 8.50 -24.80 -26.71
N ARG A 131 7.35 -24.31 -27.18
CA ARG A 131 7.24 -23.48 -28.38
C ARG A 131 7.13 -22.01 -27.99
N TRP A 132 7.83 -21.14 -28.71
CA TRP A 132 7.79 -19.69 -28.47
C TRP A 132 6.39 -19.13 -28.76
N THR A 133 5.88 -18.30 -27.85
CA THR A 133 4.52 -17.75 -27.92
C THR A 133 4.53 -16.23 -27.97
N SER A 134 5.30 -15.57 -27.10
CA SER A 134 5.29 -14.11 -26.97
C SER A 134 6.63 -13.58 -26.47
N PRO A 135 7.08 -12.37 -26.89
CA PRO A 135 8.25 -11.74 -26.30
C PRO A 135 8.00 -11.20 -24.88
N TYR A 136 6.76 -11.26 -24.39
CA TYR A 136 6.35 -10.81 -23.07
C TYR A 136 5.94 -12.00 -22.19
N PHE A 137 6.10 -11.85 -20.87
CA PHE A 137 5.86 -12.92 -19.90
C PHE A 137 4.42 -12.98 -19.39
N HIS A 138 3.74 -11.84 -19.38
CA HIS A 138 2.38 -11.68 -18.89
C HIS A 138 1.64 -10.63 -19.73
N PRO A 139 0.35 -10.81 -20.04
CA PRO A 139 -0.46 -9.71 -20.52
C PRO A 139 -0.72 -8.70 -19.39
N VAL A 140 -0.97 -7.44 -19.73
CA VAL A 140 -1.59 -6.49 -18.81
C VAL A 140 -2.39 -5.44 -19.59
N GLN A 141 -3.53 -5.04 -19.05
CA GLN A 141 -4.30 -3.93 -19.59
C GLN A 141 -4.25 -2.73 -18.66
N PHE A 142 -3.96 -1.55 -19.20
CA PHE A 142 -4.07 -0.29 -18.46
C PHE A 142 -5.27 0.51 -18.94
N GLU A 143 -5.93 1.17 -18.01
CA GLU A 143 -6.93 2.20 -18.30
C GLU A 143 -6.49 3.49 -17.63
N PHE A 144 -6.27 4.52 -18.45
CA PHE A 144 -5.83 5.83 -18.01
C PHE A 144 -7.03 6.78 -18.03
N ASP A 145 -7.53 7.12 -16.85
CA ASP A 145 -8.57 8.14 -16.69
C ASP A 145 -7.97 9.41 -16.08
N SER A 146 -8.56 10.56 -16.38
CA SER A 146 -8.11 11.84 -15.83
C SER A 146 -9.27 12.70 -15.38
N GLU A 147 -9.09 13.44 -14.30
CA GLU A 147 -10.02 14.49 -13.89
C GLU A 147 -10.14 15.56 -14.99
N ASP A 148 -11.33 16.12 -15.19
CA ASP A 148 -11.57 17.23 -16.11
C ASP A 148 -10.59 18.39 -15.87
N GLY A 149 -9.89 18.80 -16.94
CA GLY A 149 -8.91 19.86 -16.87
C GLY A 149 -7.54 19.42 -16.33
N ILE A 150 -7.34 18.13 -16.08
CA ILE A 150 -6.04 17.52 -15.83
C ILE A 150 -5.57 16.83 -17.11
N THR A 151 -4.40 17.22 -17.59
CA THR A 151 -3.73 16.50 -18.68
C THR A 151 -2.80 15.44 -18.07
N PRO A 152 -3.04 14.15 -18.31
CA PRO A 152 -2.16 13.09 -17.83
C PRO A 152 -0.81 13.13 -18.54
N VAL A 153 0.28 12.85 -17.81
CA VAL A 153 1.62 12.71 -18.39
C VAL A 153 1.87 11.22 -18.60
N LEU A 154 1.52 10.74 -19.79
CA LEU A 154 1.64 9.32 -20.17
C LEU A 154 2.97 8.99 -20.83
N ALA A 155 3.75 10.02 -21.17
CA ALA A 155 5.03 9.86 -21.84
C ALA A 155 5.97 11.04 -21.59
N ILE A 156 7.27 10.82 -21.75
CA ILE A 156 8.32 11.80 -21.53
C ILE A 156 9.43 11.76 -22.58
N ASP A 157 9.93 12.93 -22.99
CA ASP A 157 11.24 13.03 -23.62
C ASP A 157 12.33 12.85 -22.57
N THR A 158 12.99 11.70 -22.62
CA THR A 158 14.06 11.27 -21.72
C THR A 158 15.23 12.25 -21.63
N HIS A 159 15.43 13.12 -22.62
CA HIS A 159 16.50 14.13 -22.66
C HIS A 159 16.00 15.57 -22.42
N ALA A 160 14.70 15.78 -22.16
CA ALA A 160 14.12 17.12 -21.98
C ALA A 160 14.78 17.90 -20.83
N HIS A 161 15.19 17.20 -19.77
CA HIS A 161 15.89 17.79 -18.63
C HIS A 161 17.39 17.46 -18.69
N PRO A 162 18.32 18.43 -18.52
CA PRO A 162 19.76 18.22 -18.73
C PRO A 162 20.44 17.29 -17.73
N ASN A 163 19.91 17.17 -16.51
CA ASN A 163 20.35 16.16 -15.54
C ASN A 163 19.75 14.78 -15.88
N HIS A 164 20.52 13.97 -16.61
CA HIS A 164 20.21 12.58 -16.98
C HIS A 164 21.51 11.77 -17.15
N PRO A 165 21.47 10.43 -17.17
CA PRO A 165 22.65 9.62 -17.46
C PRO A 165 23.16 9.88 -18.88
N ALA A 166 24.48 9.93 -19.05
CA ALA A 166 25.11 10.14 -20.36
C ALA A 166 24.82 9.00 -21.36
N THR A 167 24.50 7.81 -20.87
CA THR A 167 24.18 6.61 -21.65
C THR A 167 22.68 6.45 -21.92
N LEU A 168 21.83 7.33 -21.38
CA LEU A 168 20.39 7.24 -21.56
C LEU A 168 20.04 7.46 -23.05
N PRO A 169 19.30 6.56 -23.71
CA PRO A 169 18.83 6.79 -25.07
C PRO A 169 17.96 8.05 -25.16
N SER A 170 18.08 8.80 -26.25
CA SER A 170 17.17 9.93 -26.52
C SER A 170 15.93 9.39 -27.20
N GLU A 171 14.84 9.39 -26.46
CA GLU A 171 13.56 8.85 -26.92
C GLU A 171 12.38 9.49 -26.21
N GLN A 172 11.21 9.35 -26.85
CA GLN A 172 9.92 9.61 -26.26
C GLN A 172 9.44 8.32 -25.57
N LEU A 173 9.64 8.21 -24.26
CA LEU A 173 9.34 7.03 -23.46
C LEU A 173 7.92 7.12 -22.89
N SER A 174 7.04 6.19 -23.29
CA SER A 174 5.69 6.07 -22.73
C SER A 174 5.62 5.10 -21.55
N ILE A 175 4.60 5.22 -20.70
CA ILE A 175 4.33 4.30 -19.58
C ILE A 175 4.20 2.86 -20.10
N GLU A 176 3.50 2.65 -21.21
CA GLU A 176 3.34 1.33 -21.83
C GLU A 176 4.69 0.74 -22.21
N ASN A 177 5.61 1.55 -22.74
CA ASN A 177 6.94 1.10 -23.09
C ASN A 177 7.81 0.80 -21.86
N VAL A 178 7.62 1.52 -20.74
CA VAL A 178 8.23 1.16 -19.45
C VAL A 178 7.82 -0.23 -19.02
N PHE A 179 6.51 -0.55 -19.03
CA PHE A 179 6.02 -1.86 -18.61
C PHE A 179 6.26 -2.97 -19.65
N ARG A 180 6.31 -2.66 -20.96
CA ARG A 180 6.81 -3.59 -21.99
C ARG A 180 8.27 -3.98 -21.78
N ARG A 181 9.12 -3.00 -21.41
CA ARG A 181 10.51 -3.28 -20.97
C ARG A 181 10.54 -4.07 -19.69
N ALA A 182 9.58 -3.90 -18.79
CA ALA A 182 9.45 -4.72 -17.59
C ALA A 182 9.00 -6.16 -17.89
N GLY A 183 8.50 -6.45 -19.10
CA GLY A 183 8.18 -7.80 -19.57
C GLY A 183 6.69 -8.06 -19.78
N PHE A 184 5.84 -7.03 -19.81
CA PHE A 184 4.40 -7.16 -19.99
C PHE A 184 3.93 -6.85 -21.40
N ASP A 185 2.97 -7.62 -21.91
CA ASP A 185 2.26 -7.28 -23.14
C ASP A 185 1.17 -6.26 -22.80
N VAL A 186 1.56 -4.99 -22.86
CA VAL A 186 0.69 -3.87 -22.46
C VAL A 186 -0.31 -3.56 -23.56
N SER A 187 -1.58 -3.65 -23.21
CA SER A 187 -2.71 -3.13 -23.97
C SER A 187 -3.38 -1.98 -23.22
N LEU A 188 -4.04 -1.08 -23.93
CA LEU A 188 -4.89 -0.05 -23.33
C LEU A 188 -6.35 -0.44 -23.49
N SER A 189 -7.17 -0.14 -22.48
CA SER A 189 -8.61 -0.25 -22.63
C SER A 189 -9.14 0.86 -23.55
N ALA A 190 -10.27 0.60 -24.21
CA ALA A 190 -10.99 1.62 -24.96
C ALA A 190 -11.87 2.52 -24.07
N GLY A 191 -11.88 2.28 -22.76
CA GLY A 191 -12.75 2.93 -21.78
C GLY A 191 -12.23 4.26 -21.23
N ALA A 192 -10.98 4.61 -21.54
CA ALA A 192 -10.33 5.83 -21.05
C ALA A 192 -11.23 7.07 -21.20
N SER A 193 -11.49 7.73 -20.09
CA SER A 193 -12.48 8.79 -19.97
C SER A 193 -11.98 9.96 -19.12
N SER A 194 -12.61 11.11 -19.36
CA SER A 194 -12.44 12.28 -18.50
C SER A 194 -13.47 12.20 -17.38
N ILE A 195 -13.01 12.15 -16.14
CA ILE A 195 -13.84 12.11 -14.95
C ILE A 195 -14.15 13.55 -14.55
N PRO A 196 -15.43 13.97 -14.50
CA PRO A 196 -15.80 15.32 -14.14
C PRO A 196 -15.16 15.78 -12.83
N ILE A 197 -14.58 16.98 -12.81
CA ILE A 197 -13.99 17.56 -11.58
C ILE A 197 -15.03 17.75 -10.46
N SER A 198 -16.32 17.78 -10.81
CA SER A 198 -17.41 17.72 -9.82
C SER A 198 -17.40 16.44 -8.99
N GLU A 199 -16.79 15.36 -9.48
CA GLU A 199 -16.56 14.12 -8.74
C GLU A 199 -15.37 14.21 -7.77
N ALA A 200 -14.58 15.29 -7.79
CA ALA A 200 -13.68 15.62 -6.68
C ALA A 200 -14.42 16.40 -5.55
N GLY A 201 -15.72 16.68 -5.73
CA GLY A 201 -16.57 17.54 -4.90
C GLY A 201 -16.09 18.97 -4.66
N LEU A 202 -16.70 19.66 -3.69
CA LEU A 202 -16.62 21.13 -3.56
C LEU A 202 -15.25 21.67 -3.17
N ASP A 203 -14.47 20.92 -2.40
CA ASP A 203 -13.09 21.28 -2.07
C ASP A 203 -12.11 20.96 -3.20
N VAL A 204 -12.59 20.29 -4.25
CA VAL A 204 -11.83 19.93 -5.46
C VAL A 204 -10.60 19.10 -5.09
N ARG A 205 -10.83 18.09 -4.23
CA ARG A 205 -9.82 17.17 -3.70
C ARG A 205 -10.39 15.77 -3.55
N TRP A 206 -9.56 14.76 -3.71
CA TRP A 206 -9.97 13.36 -3.65
C TRP A 206 -9.57 12.70 -2.33
N SER A 207 -10.49 11.96 -1.71
CA SER A 207 -10.19 11.00 -0.63
C SER A 207 -10.04 9.57 -1.17
N ASP A 208 -9.51 8.66 -0.35
CA ASP A 208 -9.33 7.25 -0.75
C ASP A 208 -10.66 6.57 -1.09
N ALA A 209 -11.69 6.84 -0.29
CA ALA A 209 -13.03 6.32 -0.51
C ALA A 209 -13.62 6.83 -1.83
N GLU A 210 -13.43 8.12 -2.15
CA GLU A 210 -13.91 8.73 -3.40
C GLU A 210 -13.20 8.15 -4.64
N MET A 211 -11.90 7.87 -4.55
CA MET A 211 -11.14 7.25 -5.65
C MET A 211 -11.52 5.78 -5.85
N HIS A 212 -11.75 5.02 -4.78
CA HIS A 212 -12.23 3.65 -4.87
C HIS A 212 -13.63 3.58 -5.48
N ASP A 213 -14.53 4.45 -5.05
CA ASP A 213 -15.86 4.58 -5.66
C ASP A 213 -15.76 4.93 -7.16
N ALA A 214 -14.89 5.87 -7.54
CA ALA A 214 -14.65 6.24 -8.93
C ALA A 214 -14.10 5.07 -9.77
N MET A 215 -13.15 4.30 -9.22
CA MET A 215 -12.60 3.11 -9.88
C MET A 215 -13.70 2.09 -10.18
N GLN A 216 -14.54 1.77 -9.20
CA GLN A 216 -15.61 0.78 -9.38
C GLN A 216 -16.59 1.14 -10.51
N ARG A 217 -16.70 2.44 -10.78
CA ARG A 217 -17.68 3.00 -11.70
C ARG A 217 -17.14 3.22 -13.12
N HIS A 218 -16.00 3.89 -13.21
CA HIS A 218 -15.49 4.39 -14.50
C HIS A 218 -14.57 3.37 -15.16
N TRP A 219 -13.90 2.55 -14.37
CA TRP A 219 -13.00 1.55 -14.91
C TRP A 219 -13.78 0.48 -15.69
N SER A 220 -13.59 0.45 -17.01
CA SER A 220 -14.34 -0.44 -17.90
C SER A 220 -14.13 -1.93 -17.63
N GLN A 221 -13.05 -2.28 -16.93
CA GLN A 221 -12.70 -3.65 -16.56
C GLN A 221 -12.95 -3.98 -15.09
N PHE A 222 -13.52 -3.04 -14.32
CA PHE A 222 -13.73 -3.28 -12.90
C PHE A 222 -14.55 -4.55 -12.68
N ALA A 223 -13.95 -5.47 -11.92
CA ALA A 223 -14.67 -6.52 -11.25
C ALA A 223 -13.86 -6.91 -10.02
N ASN A 224 -14.57 -7.31 -8.97
CA ASN A 224 -13.99 -7.74 -7.71
C ASN A 224 -13.41 -9.18 -7.84
N GLU A 225 -12.45 -9.34 -8.74
CA GLU A 225 -11.73 -10.58 -9.03
C GLU A 225 -10.27 -10.28 -9.44
N PRO A 226 -9.32 -11.20 -9.17
CA PRO A 226 -7.95 -11.06 -9.66
C PRO A 226 -7.88 -10.95 -11.19
N LYS A 227 -7.16 -9.95 -11.71
CA LYS A 227 -6.99 -9.78 -13.15
C LYS A 227 -5.71 -9.05 -13.52
N TRP A 228 -5.25 -9.28 -14.74
CA TRP A 228 -4.13 -8.56 -15.34
C TRP A 228 -4.58 -7.22 -15.91
N ALA A 229 -5.14 -6.36 -15.06
CA ALA A 229 -5.56 -5.03 -15.44
C ALA A 229 -5.39 -4.06 -14.27
N LEU A 230 -5.05 -2.80 -14.59
CA LEU A 230 -4.84 -1.74 -13.62
C LEU A 230 -5.51 -0.44 -14.09
N TRP A 231 -6.27 0.18 -13.20
CA TRP A 231 -6.83 1.51 -13.40
C TRP A 231 -5.89 2.58 -12.84
N VAL A 232 -5.63 3.60 -13.63
CA VAL A 232 -4.67 4.66 -13.30
C VAL A 232 -5.37 6.01 -13.48
N PHE A 233 -5.58 6.71 -12.37
CA PHE A 233 -6.35 7.93 -12.32
C PHE A 233 -5.47 9.17 -12.11
N PHE A 234 -5.50 10.12 -13.04
CA PHE A 234 -4.77 11.38 -12.94
C PHE A 234 -5.69 12.49 -12.46
N SER A 235 -5.50 12.97 -11.23
CA SER A 235 -6.37 13.95 -10.59
C SER A 235 -5.64 15.21 -10.14
N SER A 236 -6.35 16.18 -9.57
CA SER A 236 -5.76 17.43 -9.12
C SER A 236 -5.00 17.32 -7.80
N LEU A 237 -5.71 17.13 -6.69
CA LEU A 237 -5.18 17.12 -5.32
C LEU A 237 -5.83 16.04 -4.46
N TYR A 238 -5.07 15.55 -3.48
CA TYR A 238 -5.57 14.71 -2.40
C TYR A 238 -6.22 15.54 -1.29
N GLU A 239 -7.10 14.95 -0.46
CA GLU A 239 -7.83 15.67 0.60
C GLU A 239 -6.88 16.35 1.62
N GLU A 240 -5.73 15.73 1.88
CA GLU A 240 -4.67 16.29 2.73
C GLU A 240 -3.78 17.34 2.04
N GLY A 241 -4.12 17.71 0.82
CA GLY A 241 -3.51 18.80 0.06
C GLY A 241 -2.28 18.41 -0.75
N ALA A 242 -1.46 19.39 -1.10
CA ALA A 242 -0.39 19.27 -2.09
C ALA A 242 0.82 18.43 -1.64
N SER A 243 0.81 17.86 -0.43
CA SER A 243 1.93 17.05 0.08
C SER A 243 1.92 15.60 -0.40
N VAL A 244 0.85 15.15 -1.08
CA VAL A 244 0.70 13.78 -1.60
C VAL A 244 0.86 13.80 -3.12
N GLY A 245 1.81 13.02 -3.65
CA GLY A 245 2.14 12.99 -5.08
C GLY A 245 1.30 11.98 -5.87
N GLY A 246 1.00 10.85 -5.23
CA GLY A 246 0.24 9.74 -5.78
C GLY A 246 -0.12 8.77 -4.66
N ILE A 247 -0.87 7.72 -5.00
CA ILE A 247 -1.25 6.66 -4.06
C ILE A 247 -1.79 5.44 -4.82
N MET A 248 -1.40 4.24 -4.41
CA MET A 248 -2.16 3.01 -4.69
C MET A 248 -3.29 2.90 -3.65
N PHE A 249 -4.45 3.49 -3.95
CA PHE A 249 -5.56 3.62 -3.00
C PHE A 249 -6.43 2.36 -2.93
N ASP A 250 -6.33 1.48 -3.92
CA ASP A 250 -7.18 0.30 -4.01
C ASP A 250 -6.72 -0.81 -3.06
N SER A 251 -6.98 -0.58 -1.79
CA SER A 251 -6.68 -1.49 -0.69
C SER A 251 -7.94 -1.81 0.12
N ILE A 252 -9.10 -1.72 -0.55
CA ILE A 252 -10.43 -1.94 0.00
C ILE A 252 -11.06 -3.19 -0.65
N GLY A 253 -11.23 -4.27 0.14
CA GLY A 253 -11.96 -5.49 -0.29
C GLY A 253 -11.00 -6.63 -0.65
N PRO A 254 -11.42 -7.90 -0.77
CA PRO A 254 -10.47 -9.02 -0.87
C PRO A 254 -9.60 -8.99 -2.15
N GLN A 255 -9.87 -8.11 -3.11
CA GLN A 255 -9.10 -7.90 -4.33
C GLN A 255 -8.54 -6.46 -4.33
N HIS A 256 -7.30 -6.32 -3.86
CA HIS A 256 -6.57 -5.04 -3.79
C HIS A 256 -5.63 -4.82 -5.00
N ARG A 257 -4.99 -3.66 -5.11
CA ARG A 257 -3.94 -3.31 -6.08
C ARG A 257 -4.42 -3.11 -7.50
N GLN A 258 -5.71 -2.85 -7.70
CA GLN A 258 -6.30 -2.68 -9.02
C GLN A 258 -6.44 -1.21 -9.44
N GLY A 259 -6.22 -0.28 -8.51
CA GLY A 259 -6.35 1.16 -8.72
C GLY A 259 -5.21 1.97 -8.12
N THR A 260 -4.74 2.96 -8.88
CA THR A 260 -3.75 3.94 -8.43
C THR A 260 -4.09 5.35 -8.90
N ALA A 261 -3.67 6.37 -8.16
CA ALA A 261 -3.92 7.77 -8.48
C ALA A 261 -2.64 8.64 -8.45
N ILE A 262 -2.63 9.70 -9.26
CA ILE A 262 -1.54 10.69 -9.36
C ILE A 262 -2.12 12.10 -9.24
N PHE A 263 -1.59 12.91 -8.33
CA PHE A 263 -2.10 14.25 -8.02
C PHE A 263 -1.28 15.33 -8.73
N ASN A 264 -1.73 15.74 -9.91
CA ASN A 264 -1.06 16.64 -10.86
C ASN A 264 -0.99 18.11 -10.45
N ARG A 265 -1.49 18.48 -9.26
CA ARG A 265 -1.32 19.81 -8.63
C ARG A 265 -0.62 19.74 -7.26
N SER A 266 0.01 18.60 -6.94
CA SER A 266 0.82 18.43 -5.72
C SER A 266 2.25 18.94 -5.87
N PHE A 267 3.10 18.68 -4.87
CA PHE A 267 4.52 19.03 -4.87
C PHE A 267 5.29 18.51 -6.09
N ILE A 268 4.83 17.44 -6.76
CA ILE A 268 5.44 16.93 -8.00
C ILE A 268 5.28 17.90 -9.19
N SER A 269 4.50 18.97 -9.01
CA SER A 269 4.28 20.05 -9.98
C SER A 269 4.88 21.39 -9.54
N VAL A 270 5.72 21.37 -8.49
CA VAL A 270 6.37 22.55 -7.95
C VAL A 270 7.89 22.37 -8.08
N PRO A 271 8.50 22.86 -9.17
CA PRO A 271 9.94 22.79 -9.36
C PRO A 271 10.71 23.44 -8.21
N PRO A 272 11.88 22.90 -7.82
CA PRO A 272 12.76 23.55 -6.85
C PRO A 272 13.16 24.96 -7.28
N GLU A 273 13.44 25.82 -6.31
CA GLU A 273 13.95 27.16 -6.59
C GLU A 273 15.28 27.08 -7.36
N GLY A 274 15.38 27.86 -8.44
CA GLY A 274 16.55 27.85 -9.32
C GLY A 274 16.57 26.72 -10.37
N GLU A 275 15.50 25.94 -10.52
CA GLU A 275 15.38 24.95 -11.60
C GLU A 275 15.49 25.62 -12.98
N SER A 276 16.45 25.12 -13.77
CA SER A 276 16.81 25.60 -15.11
C SER A 276 15.81 25.22 -16.21
N ARG A 277 15.07 24.12 -16.02
CA ARG A 277 14.05 23.58 -16.94
C ARG A 277 12.79 23.17 -16.17
N PRO A 278 12.01 24.14 -15.64
CA PRO A 278 10.89 23.85 -14.73
C PRO A 278 9.77 23.00 -15.35
N GLU A 279 9.50 23.18 -16.64
CA GLU A 279 8.51 22.37 -17.38
C GLU A 279 8.96 20.91 -17.50
N ALA A 280 10.19 20.67 -17.99
CA ALA A 280 10.76 19.33 -18.11
C ALA A 280 10.92 18.64 -16.74
N TRP A 281 11.23 19.39 -15.69
CA TRP A 281 11.25 18.88 -14.32
C TRP A 281 9.87 18.37 -13.88
N THR A 282 8.82 19.17 -14.14
CA THR A 282 7.44 18.85 -13.75
C THR A 282 6.93 17.63 -14.49
N GLU A 283 7.14 17.55 -15.81
CA GLU A 283 6.77 16.38 -16.61
C GLU A 283 7.50 15.12 -16.12
N ARG A 284 8.80 15.21 -15.81
CA ARG A 284 9.59 14.11 -15.25
C ARG A 284 9.05 13.62 -13.93
N MET A 285 8.72 14.52 -13.00
CA MET A 285 8.22 14.11 -11.70
C MET A 285 6.83 13.48 -11.78
N LYS A 286 5.93 14.01 -12.64
CA LYS A 286 4.63 13.39 -12.91
C LYS A 286 4.75 12.00 -13.55
N PHE A 287 5.61 11.86 -14.57
CA PHE A 287 5.87 10.58 -15.23
C PHE A 287 6.49 9.55 -14.29
N TRP A 288 7.49 9.95 -13.50
CA TRP A 288 8.12 9.09 -12.48
C TRP A 288 7.08 8.64 -11.44
N THR A 289 6.23 9.55 -10.97
CA THR A 289 5.19 9.25 -9.96
C THR A 289 4.18 8.26 -10.53
N ALA A 290 3.71 8.45 -11.76
CA ALA A 290 2.80 7.49 -12.39
C ALA A 290 3.39 6.08 -12.45
N CYS A 291 4.63 5.93 -12.92
CA CYS A 291 5.29 4.62 -12.97
C CYS A 291 5.56 4.04 -11.57
N HIS A 292 5.86 4.87 -10.57
CA HIS A 292 6.05 4.48 -9.17
C HIS A 292 4.78 3.86 -8.59
N GLU A 293 3.67 4.59 -8.65
CA GLU A 293 2.42 4.15 -8.06
C GLU A 293 1.84 2.93 -8.81
N MET A 294 1.99 2.89 -10.13
CA MET A 294 1.66 1.70 -10.92
C MET A 294 2.50 0.49 -10.47
N GLY A 295 3.77 0.68 -10.12
CA GLY A 295 4.63 -0.36 -9.55
C GLY A 295 4.06 -0.99 -8.27
N HIS A 296 3.44 -0.19 -7.40
CA HIS A 296 2.70 -0.72 -6.24
C HIS A 296 1.50 -1.59 -6.65
N GLY A 297 0.82 -1.25 -7.75
CA GLY A 297 -0.20 -2.11 -8.38
C GLY A 297 0.34 -3.51 -8.71
N PHE A 298 1.58 -3.61 -9.19
CA PHE A 298 2.28 -4.88 -9.44
C PHE A 298 2.86 -5.53 -8.18
N ASN A 299 2.45 -5.10 -6.98
CA ASN A 299 2.91 -5.60 -5.68
C ASN A 299 4.39 -5.30 -5.38
N LEU A 300 4.97 -4.25 -5.98
CA LEU A 300 6.34 -3.83 -5.65
C LEU A 300 6.38 -2.92 -4.43
N ALA A 301 7.13 -3.32 -3.40
CA ALA A 301 7.47 -2.46 -2.27
C ALA A 301 8.46 -1.35 -2.66
N HIS A 302 8.52 -0.29 -1.83
CA HIS A 302 9.59 0.69 -1.93
C HIS A 302 10.98 0.04 -1.82
N SER A 303 11.96 0.61 -2.49
CA SER A 303 13.32 0.05 -2.56
C SER A 303 13.98 -0.10 -1.19
N TRP A 304 13.74 0.83 -0.25
CA TRP A 304 14.28 0.75 1.12
C TRP A 304 13.43 -0.12 2.07
N GLN A 305 12.34 -0.72 1.60
CA GLN A 305 11.42 -1.57 2.37
C GLN A 305 11.17 -2.92 1.71
N LYS A 306 11.95 -3.27 0.68
CA LYS A 306 11.91 -4.58 0.02
C LYS A 306 12.04 -5.75 0.97
N ALA A 307 12.51 -5.54 2.21
CA ALA A 307 12.72 -6.55 3.23
C ALA A 307 11.56 -6.73 4.23
N LEU A 308 10.47 -5.95 4.14
CA LEU A 308 9.39 -6.01 5.13
C LEU A 308 8.39 -7.16 4.82
N GLY A 309 7.46 -7.44 5.75
CA GLY A 309 6.40 -8.50 5.66
C GLY A 309 6.85 -9.91 5.25
N GLU A 310 6.08 -10.62 4.42
CA GLU A 310 6.39 -12.01 3.99
C GLU A 310 6.90 -12.04 2.56
N PRO A 311 8.07 -12.60 2.21
CA PRO A 311 8.58 -12.67 0.84
C PRO A 311 8.32 -13.89 0.02
N TRP A 312 8.33 -13.71 -1.31
CA TRP A 312 8.57 -14.81 -2.23
C TRP A 312 10.03 -15.31 -2.17
N ILE A 313 11.03 -14.42 -2.23
CA ILE A 313 12.47 -14.75 -2.04
C ILE A 313 13.16 -13.72 -1.13
N PRO A 314 14.24 -14.09 -0.41
CA PRO A 314 14.99 -13.14 0.40
C PRO A 314 15.63 -12.04 -0.47
N LEU A 315 15.21 -10.78 -0.30
CA LEU A 315 15.73 -9.61 -1.00
C LEU A 315 16.14 -8.56 0.03
N ARG A 316 17.29 -7.91 -0.21
CA ARG A 316 17.76 -6.81 0.64
C ARG A 316 17.11 -5.50 0.24
N ASN A 317 16.98 -4.60 1.22
CA ASN A 317 16.66 -3.20 0.96
C ASN A 317 17.74 -2.54 0.09
N GLU A 318 17.30 -1.86 -0.96
CA GLU A 318 18.14 -1.13 -1.92
C GLU A 318 17.87 0.37 -1.79
N ALA A 319 18.15 0.96 -0.62
CA ALA A 319 17.85 2.37 -0.35
C ALA A 319 18.53 3.37 -1.32
N GLU A 320 19.56 2.93 -2.06
CA GLU A 320 20.26 3.71 -3.07
C GLU A 320 19.88 3.31 -4.51
N ALA A 321 18.87 2.44 -4.73
CA ALA A 321 18.44 2.08 -6.07
C ALA A 321 17.96 3.32 -6.86
N ARG A 322 18.36 3.41 -8.12
CA ARG A 322 17.81 4.38 -9.07
C ARG A 322 16.70 3.70 -9.85
N SER A 323 15.60 3.41 -9.17
CA SER A 323 14.44 2.74 -9.76
C SER A 323 13.17 3.57 -9.58
N PHE A 324 12.13 3.26 -10.35
CA PHE A 324 10.81 3.86 -10.10
C PHE A 324 10.37 3.66 -8.66
N MET A 325 10.69 2.53 -8.02
CA MET A 325 10.30 2.24 -6.64
C MET A 325 11.18 2.90 -5.57
N ASN A 326 11.98 3.91 -5.90
CA ASN A 326 12.74 4.68 -4.92
C ASN A 326 12.47 6.18 -5.04
N TYR A 327 12.33 6.89 -3.93
CA TYR A 327 12.06 8.32 -3.94
C TYR A 327 13.30 9.09 -4.38
N PRO A 328 13.18 10.00 -5.38
CA PRO A 328 14.32 10.73 -5.91
C PRO A 328 15.11 11.48 -4.84
N TYR A 329 14.42 12.00 -3.82
CA TYR A 329 15.02 12.79 -2.75
C TYR A 329 15.56 11.94 -1.56
N SER A 330 15.36 10.63 -1.56
CA SER A 330 15.74 9.76 -0.41
C SER A 330 17.12 9.10 -0.54
N VAL A 331 17.74 9.19 -1.72
CA VAL A 331 19.09 8.67 -1.98
C VAL A 331 20.18 9.63 -1.51
N ARG A 332 21.40 9.14 -1.35
CA ARG A 332 22.56 10.03 -1.10
C ARG A 332 22.76 10.99 -2.28
N GLY A 333 22.90 12.27 -1.96
CA GLY A 333 22.99 13.36 -2.94
C GLY A 333 21.63 13.89 -3.43
N GLY A 334 20.53 13.36 -2.90
CA GLY A 334 19.18 13.83 -3.20
C GLY A 334 18.78 13.66 -4.66
N GLU A 335 17.77 14.44 -5.07
CA GLU A 335 17.12 14.33 -6.37
C GLU A 335 18.08 14.48 -7.56
N THR A 336 19.01 15.43 -7.47
CA THR A 336 20.02 15.63 -8.52
C THR A 336 20.84 14.36 -8.75
N ALA A 337 21.31 13.72 -7.67
CA ALA A 337 22.09 12.48 -7.74
C ALA A 337 21.23 11.26 -8.10
N PHE A 338 19.92 11.33 -7.90
CA PHE A 338 18.99 10.31 -8.38
C PHE A 338 18.90 10.35 -9.90
N PHE A 339 18.47 11.48 -10.47
CA PHE A 339 18.23 11.61 -11.90
C PHE A 339 19.50 11.57 -12.75
N ALA A 340 20.67 11.92 -12.20
CA ALA A 340 21.94 11.78 -12.90
C ALA A 340 22.25 10.33 -13.33
N ASN A 341 21.67 9.33 -12.65
CA ASN A 341 21.89 7.91 -12.89
C ASN A 341 20.58 7.12 -13.03
N PHE A 342 19.45 7.80 -13.23
CA PHE A 342 18.15 7.15 -13.36
C PHE A 342 17.84 6.86 -14.83
N GLU A 343 17.64 5.57 -15.15
CA GLU A 343 17.43 5.11 -16.52
C GLU A 343 15.94 4.91 -16.89
N TYR A 344 15.01 5.47 -16.10
CA TYR A 344 13.56 5.26 -16.27
C TYR A 344 13.18 3.78 -16.30
N ARG A 345 13.64 3.02 -15.30
CA ARG A 345 13.38 1.58 -15.17
C ARG A 345 13.17 1.13 -13.73
N PHE A 346 12.61 -0.06 -13.58
CA PHE A 346 12.65 -0.84 -12.34
C PHE A 346 14.05 -1.47 -12.13
N SER A 347 14.44 -1.68 -10.88
CA SER A 347 15.70 -2.37 -10.54
C SER A 347 15.67 -3.86 -10.92
N ASP A 348 16.83 -4.50 -10.97
CA ASP A 348 16.92 -5.92 -11.34
C ASP A 348 16.08 -6.83 -10.42
N ASN A 349 16.03 -6.53 -9.12
CA ASN A 349 15.21 -7.30 -8.18
C ASN A 349 13.69 -7.05 -8.37
N GLU A 350 13.29 -5.83 -8.71
CA GLU A 350 11.89 -5.52 -9.04
C GLU A 350 11.47 -6.22 -10.33
N LEU A 351 12.33 -6.19 -11.37
CA LEU A 351 12.10 -6.90 -12.63
C LEU A 351 12.06 -8.42 -12.41
N LEU A 352 12.95 -8.98 -11.58
CA LEU A 352 12.96 -10.40 -11.27
C LEU A 352 11.61 -10.83 -10.66
N PHE A 353 11.06 -10.03 -9.73
CA PHE A 353 9.75 -10.29 -9.16
C PHE A 353 8.65 -10.20 -10.22
N MET A 354 8.57 -9.08 -10.94
CA MET A 354 7.51 -8.87 -11.94
C MET A 354 7.49 -9.94 -13.06
N ARG A 355 8.66 -10.48 -13.43
CA ARG A 355 8.82 -11.44 -14.54
C ARG A 355 8.77 -12.90 -14.12
N HIS A 356 9.25 -13.22 -12.91
CA HIS A 356 9.54 -14.61 -12.52
C HIS A 356 8.92 -15.06 -11.21
N ALA A 357 8.22 -14.18 -10.48
CA ALA A 357 7.38 -14.61 -9.36
C ALA A 357 6.15 -15.38 -9.85
N PRO A 358 5.56 -16.25 -9.01
CA PRO A 358 4.26 -16.81 -9.29
C PRO A 358 3.26 -15.72 -9.70
N GLU A 359 2.49 -15.98 -10.75
CA GLU A 359 1.53 -15.00 -11.31
C GLU A 359 0.63 -14.38 -10.23
N ARG A 360 0.19 -15.19 -9.26
CA ARG A 360 -0.68 -14.73 -8.18
C ARG A 360 -0.03 -13.68 -7.26
N PHE A 361 1.29 -13.60 -7.19
CA PHE A 361 1.98 -12.59 -6.37
C PHE A 361 2.03 -11.22 -7.04
N VAL A 362 1.97 -11.20 -8.37
CA VAL A 362 2.15 -10.00 -9.19
C VAL A 362 0.79 -9.48 -9.68
N GLN A 363 -0.08 -10.39 -10.14
CA GLN A 363 -1.40 -10.06 -10.70
C GLN A 363 -2.24 -9.24 -9.73
N MET A 364 -2.80 -8.12 -10.19
CA MET A 364 -3.68 -7.25 -9.42
C MET A 364 -4.90 -8.01 -8.91
N GLY A 365 -5.31 -7.71 -7.68
CA GLY A 365 -6.44 -8.37 -7.01
C GLY A 365 -6.15 -9.76 -6.44
N ASN A 366 -4.95 -10.33 -6.63
CA ASN A 366 -4.66 -11.70 -6.24
C ASN A 366 -4.02 -11.81 -4.83
N ALA A 367 -2.70 -11.85 -4.71
CA ALA A 367 -2.04 -11.77 -3.41
C ALA A 367 -2.32 -10.43 -2.72
N GLU A 368 -2.47 -10.45 -1.40
CA GLU A 368 -2.58 -9.24 -0.62
C GLU A 368 -1.35 -8.36 -0.81
N TRP A 369 -1.55 -7.05 -0.72
CA TRP A 369 -0.43 -6.12 -0.71
C TRP A 369 0.50 -6.45 0.45
N PHE A 370 1.81 -6.56 0.17
CA PHE A 370 2.81 -6.90 1.17
C PHE A 370 2.72 -8.34 1.72
N ASP A 371 1.99 -9.22 1.03
CA ASP A 371 2.13 -10.66 1.17
C ASP A 371 2.99 -11.20 0.01
N HIS A 372 3.87 -12.15 0.30
CA HIS A 372 4.90 -12.71 -0.59
C HIS A 372 5.81 -11.69 -1.38
N HIS A 373 6.36 -10.65 -0.71
CA HIS A 373 7.40 -9.67 -1.14
C HIS A 373 8.68 -9.63 -0.22
N GLY A 374 9.89 -9.40 -0.78
CA GLY A 374 11.28 -9.57 -0.19
C GLY A 374 11.60 -9.46 1.35
N PHE A 375 12.67 -10.12 1.87
CA PHE A 375 13.14 -10.06 3.31
C PHE A 375 14.68 -10.01 3.55
N GLU A 376 15.09 -9.36 4.66
CA GLU A 376 16.10 -9.82 5.66
C GLU A 376 15.91 -9.14 7.06
N GLN A 377 16.27 -9.85 8.13
CA GLN A 377 16.19 -9.50 9.55
C GLN A 377 16.91 -8.20 9.95
N HIS A 378 16.28 -7.46 10.87
CA HIS A 378 16.82 -6.24 11.47
C HIS A 378 17.90 -6.49 12.53
N ARG A 379 18.88 -5.58 12.52
CA ARG A 379 20.05 -5.55 13.39
C ARG A 379 19.73 -4.65 14.59
N LEU A 380 19.31 -5.25 15.70
CA LEU A 380 19.16 -4.52 16.97
C LEU A 380 20.53 -3.97 17.38
N LEU A 381 20.67 -2.63 17.45
CA LEU A 381 21.83 -2.01 18.07
C LEU A 381 21.75 -2.20 19.59
N ALA A 382 22.88 -2.47 20.23
CA ALA A 382 22.95 -2.62 21.68
C ALA A 382 22.66 -1.29 22.45
N LYS A 383 22.68 -0.15 21.74
CA LYS A 383 22.32 1.19 22.24
C LYS A 383 21.65 1.97 21.10
N PRO A 384 20.30 2.03 21.04
CA PRO A 384 19.61 2.80 20.01
C PRO A 384 19.70 4.31 20.27
N SER A 385 19.64 5.13 19.21
CA SER A 385 19.64 6.60 19.34
C SER A 385 18.33 7.14 19.93
N PHE A 386 17.26 6.36 19.82
CA PHE A 386 15.93 6.72 20.30
C PHE A 386 15.35 5.68 21.26
N GLU A 387 14.43 6.13 22.09
CA GLU A 387 13.51 5.28 22.84
C GLU A 387 12.13 5.33 22.20
N LEU A 388 11.56 4.18 21.87
CA LEU A 388 10.15 4.06 21.50
C LEU A 388 9.37 3.48 22.68
N LEU A 389 8.38 4.21 23.17
CA LEU A 389 7.47 3.76 24.21
C LEU A 389 6.07 3.59 23.63
N LEU A 390 5.52 2.39 23.80
CA LEU A 390 4.14 2.05 23.50
C LEU A 390 3.34 2.00 24.80
N ARG A 391 2.27 2.79 24.89
CA ARG A 391 1.43 2.89 26.10
C ARG A 391 -0.05 3.10 25.76
N ALA A 392 -0.90 3.05 26.78
CA ALA A 392 -2.27 3.55 26.71
C ALA A 392 -2.49 4.60 27.80
N ASN A 393 -3.15 5.71 27.49
CA ASN A 393 -3.37 6.81 28.43
C ASN A 393 -4.58 6.56 29.34
N ARG A 394 -4.50 5.51 30.17
CA ARG A 394 -5.57 5.04 31.06
C ARG A 394 -5.00 4.34 32.30
N GLU A 395 -5.84 4.16 33.32
CA GLU A 395 -5.43 3.58 34.61
C GLU A 395 -5.04 2.11 34.54
N THR A 396 -5.76 1.31 33.74
CA THR A 396 -5.49 -0.13 33.58
C THR A 396 -5.45 -0.49 32.09
N LEU A 397 -4.57 -1.43 31.72
CA LEU A 397 -4.46 -1.95 30.35
C LEU A 397 -5.55 -2.99 30.04
N ARG A 398 -6.77 -2.74 30.53
CA ARG A 398 -7.96 -3.55 30.31
C ARG A 398 -8.90 -2.80 29.38
N PHE A 399 -9.29 -3.46 28.31
CA PHE A 399 -10.22 -2.99 27.30
C PHE A 399 -11.52 -3.78 27.45
N GLU A 400 -12.63 -3.08 27.34
CA GLU A 400 -13.96 -3.70 27.31
C GLU A 400 -14.10 -4.60 26.08
N PHE A 401 -14.94 -5.62 26.17
CA PHE A 401 -15.33 -6.35 24.97
C PHE A 401 -15.93 -5.38 23.95
N MET A 402 -15.57 -5.54 22.67
CA MET A 402 -15.92 -4.63 21.58
C MET A 402 -15.31 -3.21 21.64
N GLU A 403 -14.48 -2.87 22.63
CA GLU A 403 -13.74 -1.58 22.64
C GLU A 403 -12.61 -1.62 21.61
N PRO A 404 -12.66 -0.80 20.54
CA PRO A 404 -11.53 -0.67 19.63
C PRO A 404 -10.28 -0.16 20.37
N VAL A 405 -9.15 -0.83 20.15
CA VAL A 405 -7.92 -0.55 20.86
C VAL A 405 -7.14 0.59 20.19
N VAL A 406 -7.05 1.71 20.90
CA VAL A 406 -6.19 2.85 20.58
C VAL A 406 -5.03 2.93 21.58
N LEU A 407 -3.80 2.99 21.07
CA LEU A 407 -2.57 3.13 21.84
C LEU A 407 -1.89 4.46 21.51
N GLU A 408 -0.84 4.79 22.26
CA GLU A 408 0.01 5.94 22.00
C GLU A 408 1.47 5.52 21.84
N LEU A 409 2.10 6.02 20.78
CA LEU A 409 3.52 5.96 20.55
C LEU A 409 4.18 7.24 21.07
N LYS A 410 5.29 7.08 21.79
CA LYS A 410 6.19 8.17 22.17
C LYS A 410 7.60 7.82 21.72
N LEU A 411 8.17 8.63 20.84
CA LEU A 411 9.56 8.52 20.41
C LEU A 411 10.38 9.62 21.07
N THR A 412 11.40 9.24 21.84
CA THR A 412 12.29 10.16 22.55
C THR A 412 13.70 10.08 21.96
N ASN A 413 14.32 11.22 21.67
CA ASN A 413 15.75 11.25 21.34
C ASN A 413 16.57 11.05 22.63
N TRP A 414 17.25 9.91 22.75
CA TRP A 414 18.05 9.57 23.94
C TRP A 414 19.54 9.91 23.79
N THR A 415 19.95 10.43 22.63
CA THR A 415 21.31 10.92 22.43
C THR A 415 21.51 12.29 23.09
N SER A 416 22.77 12.70 23.24
CA SER A 416 23.14 14.05 23.69
C SER A 416 23.07 15.10 22.58
N GLU A 417 22.77 14.70 21.34
CA GLU A 417 22.78 15.57 20.16
C GLU A 417 21.37 15.67 19.54
N PRO A 418 21.01 16.79 18.90
CA PRO A 418 19.78 16.86 18.12
C PRO A 418 19.78 15.83 16.97
N GLN A 419 18.67 15.13 16.80
CA GLN A 419 18.47 14.17 15.71
C GLN A 419 17.47 14.74 14.70
N ILE A 420 17.69 14.48 13.41
CA ILE A 420 16.73 14.81 12.37
C ILE A 420 15.86 13.58 12.13
N ILE A 421 14.55 13.73 12.29
CA ILE A 421 13.58 12.67 12.02
C ILE A 421 12.62 13.12 10.91
N ASP A 422 11.93 12.16 10.31
CA ASP A 422 10.74 12.49 9.53
C ASP A 422 9.65 12.98 10.49
N ARG A 423 9.01 14.12 10.17
CA ARG A 423 7.93 14.72 10.97
C ARG A 423 6.76 13.77 11.17
N ARG A 424 6.55 12.83 10.25
CA ARG A 424 5.45 11.84 10.27
C ARG A 424 5.93 10.44 10.63
N ILE A 425 7.14 10.29 11.19
CA ILE A 425 7.73 8.99 11.53
C ILE A 425 6.80 8.11 12.40
N LEU A 426 5.96 8.70 13.25
CA LEU A 426 5.00 7.96 14.11
C LEU A 426 3.58 7.85 13.54
N SER A 427 3.27 8.52 12.43
CA SER A 427 1.94 8.52 11.81
C SER A 427 1.88 7.79 10.49
N ASP A 428 3.02 7.43 9.92
CA ASP A 428 3.09 6.65 8.69
C ASP A 428 3.39 5.18 9.03
N PRO A 429 2.43 4.27 8.79
CA PRO A 429 2.65 2.84 8.97
C PRO A 429 3.83 2.28 8.19
N ASP A 430 4.25 2.90 7.08
CA ASP A 430 5.41 2.45 6.30
C ASP A 430 6.72 2.54 7.08
N HIS A 431 6.78 3.43 8.06
CA HIS A 431 7.92 3.57 8.94
C HIS A 431 7.96 2.52 10.05
N MET A 432 6.95 1.67 10.22
CA MET A 432 6.91 0.74 11.34
C MET A 432 6.34 -0.64 11.02
N THR A 433 6.78 -1.63 11.81
CA THR A 433 6.14 -2.94 11.89
C THR A 433 5.42 -3.05 13.24
N ILE A 434 4.12 -3.29 13.20
CA ILE A 434 3.28 -3.46 14.38
C ILE A 434 2.94 -4.94 14.50
N ILE A 435 3.24 -5.55 15.63
CA ILE A 435 2.95 -6.96 15.92
C ILE A 435 1.92 -7.05 17.04
N VAL A 436 0.87 -7.82 16.81
CA VAL A 436 -0.15 -8.18 17.80
C VAL A 436 -0.15 -9.69 17.98
N LYS A 437 -0.03 -10.16 19.22
CA LYS A 437 -0.04 -11.59 19.56
C LYS A 437 -1.03 -11.87 20.68
N LYS A 438 -2.11 -12.58 20.36
CA LYS A 438 -2.99 -13.16 21.38
C LYS A 438 -2.28 -14.32 22.10
N LEU A 439 -2.44 -14.42 23.42
CA LEU A 439 -1.92 -15.54 24.19
C LEU A 439 -2.43 -16.88 23.63
N GLY A 440 -1.52 -17.81 23.36
CA GLY A 440 -1.85 -19.12 22.77
C GLY A 440 -2.11 -19.12 21.27
N LYS A 441 -1.95 -17.99 20.57
CA LYS A 441 -2.04 -17.88 19.11
C LYS A 441 -0.71 -17.43 18.50
N THR A 442 -0.63 -17.53 17.18
CA THR A 442 0.49 -16.96 16.40
C THR A 442 0.45 -15.43 16.48
N ALA A 443 1.63 -14.82 16.42
CA ALA A 443 1.72 -13.37 16.27
C ALA A 443 1.29 -12.98 14.85
N ARG A 444 0.62 -11.84 14.73
CA ARG A 444 0.21 -11.26 13.45
C ARG A 444 0.83 -9.88 13.31
N LYS A 445 1.23 -9.54 12.09
CA LYS A 445 1.59 -8.17 11.73
C LYS A 445 0.29 -7.43 11.43
N VAL A 446 0.09 -6.26 12.05
CA VAL A 446 -1.01 -5.36 11.68
C VAL A 446 -0.63 -4.69 10.37
N SER A 447 -1.44 -4.95 9.35
CA SER A 447 -1.33 -4.32 8.04
C SER A 447 -2.39 -3.23 7.94
N PRO A 448 -2.03 -1.94 7.77
CA PRO A 448 -3.00 -0.84 7.69
C PRO A 448 -3.86 -0.99 6.43
N PHE A 449 -5.07 -0.42 6.44
CA PHE A 449 -5.90 -0.39 5.23
C PHE A 449 -5.35 0.55 4.15
N VAL A 450 -4.52 1.53 4.47
CA VAL A 450 -4.03 2.56 3.53
C VAL A 450 -2.53 2.81 3.73
N HIS A 451 -1.84 3.14 2.64
CA HIS A 451 -0.45 3.60 2.59
C HIS A 451 -0.40 4.95 1.85
N TYR A 452 0.47 5.87 2.27
CA TYR A 452 0.49 7.23 1.73
C TYR A 452 1.84 7.59 1.09
N PHE A 453 1.86 8.03 -0.17
CA PHE A 453 3.07 8.63 -0.75
C PHE A 453 3.14 10.14 -0.48
N ARG A 454 3.96 10.54 0.49
CA ARG A 454 4.05 11.91 0.99
C ARG A 454 5.42 12.54 0.76
N LYS A 455 5.42 13.86 0.58
CA LYS A 455 6.63 14.67 0.71
C LYS A 455 7.24 14.45 2.11
N ARG A 456 8.51 14.08 2.17
CA ARG A 456 9.26 14.02 3.43
C ARG A 456 9.47 15.41 3.99
N GLU A 457 9.00 15.61 5.21
CA GLU A 457 9.27 16.80 6.00
C GLU A 457 10.16 16.39 7.16
N HIS A 458 11.21 17.15 7.38
CA HIS A 458 12.14 16.88 8.46
C HIS A 458 11.87 17.80 9.64
N GLU A 459 11.94 17.23 10.84
CA GLU A 459 11.95 18.01 12.06
C GLU A 459 13.17 17.65 12.92
N VAL A 460 13.64 18.65 13.66
CA VAL A 460 14.76 18.47 14.59
C VAL A 460 14.19 18.08 15.94
N LEU A 461 14.53 16.88 16.38
CA LEU A 461 14.23 16.40 17.72
C LEU A 461 15.44 16.62 18.63
N ALA A 462 15.38 17.63 19.50
CA ALA A 462 16.47 17.94 20.41
C ALA A 462 16.75 16.79 21.40
N ALA A 463 17.93 16.79 22.02
CA ALA A 463 18.29 15.80 23.04
C ALA A 463 17.25 15.78 24.18
N GLY A 464 16.70 14.60 24.49
CA GLY A 464 15.65 14.41 25.50
C GLY A 464 14.24 14.85 25.08
N GLN A 465 14.07 15.45 23.89
CA GLN A 465 12.76 15.81 23.37
C GLN A 465 12.04 14.56 22.84
N ALA A 466 10.70 14.57 22.91
CA ALA A 466 9.86 13.49 22.40
C ALA A 466 8.74 13.99 21.50
N VAL A 467 8.37 13.14 20.55
CA VAL A 467 7.21 13.26 19.66
C VAL A 467 6.24 12.13 19.93
N TYR A 468 4.98 12.34 19.60
CA TYR A 468 3.87 11.49 20.03
C TYR A 468 2.90 11.28 18.88
N ASN A 469 2.31 10.08 18.79
CA ASN A 469 1.17 9.87 17.91
C ASN A 469 0.22 8.79 18.45
N SER A 470 -1.04 8.85 18.01
CA SER A 470 -2.00 7.78 18.24
C SER A 470 -1.70 6.57 17.35
N LEU A 471 -2.05 5.38 17.83
CA LEU A 471 -1.90 4.13 17.09
C LEU A 471 -3.17 3.28 17.25
N PHE A 472 -3.98 3.26 16.21
CA PHE A 472 -5.17 2.40 16.14
C PHE A 472 -4.77 0.98 15.71
N ILE A 473 -4.92 0.00 16.61
CA ILE A 473 -4.50 -1.40 16.36
C ILE A 473 -5.67 -2.39 16.37
N ALA A 474 -6.90 -1.91 16.46
CA ALA A 474 -8.07 -2.78 16.56
C ALA A 474 -8.26 -3.63 15.29
N VAL A 475 -7.93 -3.06 14.14
CA VAL A 475 -8.25 -3.59 12.81
C VAL A 475 -7.11 -3.32 11.82
N GLY A 476 -7.04 -4.14 10.78
CA GLY A 476 -6.17 -3.99 9.63
C GLY A 476 -6.67 -4.84 8.46
N LYS A 477 -5.85 -5.03 7.43
CA LYS A 477 -6.19 -5.85 6.25
C LYS A 477 -6.57 -7.29 6.62
N ASN A 478 -6.01 -7.83 7.71
CA ASN A 478 -6.36 -9.17 8.23
C ASN A 478 -7.71 -9.19 8.99
N GLY A 479 -8.53 -8.14 8.87
CA GLY A 479 -9.75 -7.95 9.65
C GLY A 479 -9.47 -7.45 11.06
N TRP A 480 -10.16 -8.03 12.05
CA TRP A 480 -9.98 -7.63 13.45
C TRP A 480 -8.71 -8.24 14.06
N GLU A 481 -7.78 -7.36 14.43
CA GLU A 481 -6.52 -7.72 15.04
C GLU A 481 -6.68 -8.01 16.54
N VAL A 482 -7.60 -7.27 17.18
CA VAL A 482 -8.01 -7.43 18.57
C VAL A 482 -9.54 -7.48 18.64
N ALA A 483 -10.10 -8.65 18.93
CA ALA A 483 -11.56 -8.85 19.02
C ALA A 483 -11.93 -9.83 20.14
N GLU A 484 -11.32 -11.01 20.14
CA GLU A 484 -11.65 -12.06 21.10
C GLU A 484 -11.19 -11.68 22.53
N PRO A 485 -11.95 -12.06 23.59
CA PRO A 485 -11.50 -11.86 24.96
C PRO A 485 -10.17 -12.57 25.27
N GLY A 486 -9.37 -11.98 26.15
CA GLY A 486 -8.11 -12.54 26.63
C GLY A 486 -6.94 -11.55 26.57
N ASP A 487 -5.74 -12.08 26.84
CA ASP A 487 -4.52 -11.27 26.90
C ASP A 487 -3.84 -11.21 25.53
N TYR A 488 -3.41 -10.02 25.14
CA TYR A 488 -2.68 -9.71 23.92
C TYR A 488 -1.36 -9.04 24.27
N THR A 489 -0.31 -9.34 23.51
CA THR A 489 0.96 -8.59 23.53
C THR A 489 1.08 -7.80 22.25
N VAL A 490 1.33 -6.50 22.37
CA VAL A 490 1.56 -5.60 21.24
C VAL A 490 3.00 -5.11 21.31
N GLN A 491 3.68 -5.06 20.17
CA GLN A 491 5.02 -4.50 20.06
C GLN A 491 5.19 -3.81 18.71
N VAL A 492 5.89 -2.68 18.70
CA VAL A 492 6.14 -1.89 17.49
C VAL A 492 7.64 -1.80 17.26
N ALA A 493 8.07 -1.99 16.03
CA ALA A 493 9.42 -1.70 15.58
C ALA A 493 9.36 -0.52 14.61
N LEU A 494 10.07 0.56 14.92
CA LEU A 494 10.20 1.73 14.06
C LEU A 494 11.49 1.64 13.27
N HIS A 495 11.38 1.83 11.95
CA HIS A 495 12.45 1.62 11.00
C HIS A 495 13.11 2.95 10.62
N PHE A 496 14.34 3.15 11.07
CA PHE A 496 15.20 4.26 10.62
C PHE A 496 16.17 3.77 9.54
N LYS A 497 16.78 4.72 8.83
CA LYS A 497 17.75 4.42 7.77
C LYS A 497 18.93 3.54 8.23
N HIS A 498 19.30 3.62 9.50
CA HIS A 498 20.52 2.99 10.05
C HIS A 498 20.30 2.15 11.31
N GLU A 499 19.08 2.10 11.84
CA GLU A 499 18.74 1.34 13.02
C GLU A 499 17.24 1.05 13.09
N ASP A 500 16.86 0.09 13.92
CA ASP A 500 15.47 -0.17 14.28
C ASP A 500 15.27 0.06 15.76
N VAL A 501 14.22 0.79 16.09
CA VAL A 501 13.89 1.15 17.46
C VAL A 501 12.63 0.40 17.84
N VAL A 502 12.77 -0.56 18.73
CA VAL A 502 11.68 -1.43 19.16
C VAL A 502 11.07 -0.91 20.45
N SER A 503 9.74 -0.90 20.53
CA SER A 503 9.02 -0.51 21.73
C SER A 503 9.16 -1.53 22.84
N ASN A 504 8.82 -1.12 24.06
CA ASN A 504 8.44 -2.08 25.10
C ASN A 504 7.30 -2.99 24.59
N PRO A 505 7.30 -4.28 24.94
CA PRO A 505 6.10 -5.10 24.75
C PRO A 505 5.02 -4.58 25.69
N LEU A 506 3.83 -4.29 25.16
CA LEU A 506 2.67 -3.86 25.91
C LEU A 506 1.68 -5.00 25.99
N THR A 507 1.43 -5.51 27.20
CA THR A 507 0.36 -6.49 27.42
C THR A 507 -0.95 -5.79 27.74
N ILE A 508 -1.96 -6.05 26.92
CA ILE A 508 -3.33 -5.58 27.13
C ILE A 508 -4.26 -6.78 27.35
N ARG A 509 -5.39 -6.55 28.02
CA ARG A 509 -6.43 -7.56 28.19
C ARG A 509 -7.75 -7.07 27.65
N VAL A 510 -8.39 -7.87 26.81
CA VAL A 510 -9.78 -7.68 26.40
C VAL A 510 -10.67 -8.48 27.35
N GLU A 511 -11.59 -7.80 28.01
CA GLU A 511 -12.55 -8.44 28.91
C GLU A 511 -13.58 -9.28 28.13
N PRO A 512 -14.19 -10.30 28.76
CA PRO A 512 -15.32 -11.00 28.14
C PRO A 512 -16.55 -10.10 28.00
N PRO A 513 -17.53 -10.49 27.16
CA PRO A 513 -18.81 -9.82 27.11
C PRO A 513 -19.43 -9.73 28.51
N MET A 514 -19.97 -8.56 28.86
CA MET A 514 -20.66 -8.30 30.10
C MET A 514 -21.96 -9.08 30.19
N ASP A 515 -22.68 -9.20 29.08
CA ASP A 515 -23.95 -9.90 28.99
C ASP A 515 -24.22 -10.46 27.58
N ARG A 516 -25.38 -11.13 27.43
CA ARG A 516 -25.82 -11.69 26.14
C ARG A 516 -26.15 -10.63 25.09
N MET A 517 -26.44 -9.40 25.50
CA MET A 517 -26.75 -8.32 24.57
C MET A 517 -25.47 -7.89 23.85
N GLU A 518 -24.40 -7.69 24.62
CA GLU A 518 -23.08 -7.37 24.09
C GLU A 518 -22.55 -8.51 23.21
N GLU A 519 -22.71 -9.77 23.64
CA GLU A 519 -22.37 -10.95 22.82
C GLU A 519 -23.16 -11.03 21.51
N PHE A 520 -24.45 -10.70 21.53
CA PHE A 520 -25.29 -10.71 20.34
C PHE A 520 -24.87 -9.62 19.34
N LEU A 521 -24.70 -8.39 19.81
CA LEU A 521 -24.29 -7.26 18.98
C LEU A 521 -22.88 -7.42 18.41
N ALA A 522 -22.00 -8.14 19.12
CA ALA A 522 -20.66 -8.44 18.65
C ALA A 522 -20.63 -9.22 17.33
N GLN A 523 -21.67 -10.00 17.02
CA GLN A 523 -21.75 -10.79 15.78
C GLN A 523 -21.75 -9.90 14.53
N ASP A 524 -22.45 -8.76 14.60
CA ASP A 524 -22.52 -7.80 13.50
C ASP A 524 -21.39 -6.76 13.56
N PHE A 525 -20.92 -6.45 14.78
CA PHE A 525 -19.83 -5.49 15.00
C PHE A 525 -18.47 -6.02 14.54
N PHE A 526 -18.15 -7.30 14.78
CA PHE A 526 -16.89 -7.90 14.36
C PHE A 526 -16.87 -8.34 12.89
N THR A 527 -17.41 -7.49 12.01
CA THR A 527 -17.41 -7.65 10.56
C THR A 527 -16.34 -6.77 9.91
N GLU A 528 -15.90 -7.15 8.70
CA GLU A 528 -14.93 -6.36 7.94
C GLU A 528 -15.47 -4.96 7.57
N ALA A 529 -16.77 -4.86 7.24
CA ALA A 529 -17.41 -3.58 6.92
C ALA A 529 -17.40 -2.61 8.11
N THR A 530 -17.68 -3.12 9.32
CA THR A 530 -17.60 -2.32 10.55
C THR A 530 -16.16 -1.95 10.88
N ALA A 531 -15.20 -2.88 10.69
CA ALA A 531 -13.78 -2.62 10.88
C ALA A 531 -13.30 -1.44 10.00
N LYS A 532 -13.62 -1.47 8.71
CA LYS A 532 -13.27 -0.40 7.77
C LYS A 532 -13.93 0.92 8.15
N THR A 533 -15.23 0.89 8.45
CA THR A 533 -15.97 2.09 8.86
C THR A 533 -15.34 2.74 10.09
N LEU A 534 -14.93 1.96 11.10
CA LEU A 534 -14.22 2.50 12.27
C LEU A 534 -12.83 3.03 11.94
N TYR A 535 -12.06 2.34 11.09
CA TYR A 535 -10.71 2.77 10.69
C TYR A 535 -10.71 4.11 9.95
N PHE A 536 -11.73 4.36 9.11
CA PHE A 536 -11.86 5.59 8.32
C PHE A 536 -12.65 6.71 9.01
N ASP A 537 -12.92 6.58 10.31
CA ASP A 537 -13.76 7.51 11.07
C ASP A 537 -15.17 7.69 10.49
N GLY A 538 -15.73 6.67 9.82
CA GLY A 538 -17.13 6.64 9.39
C GLY A 538 -17.38 6.59 7.88
N THR A 539 -18.65 6.34 7.53
CA THR A 539 -19.14 6.36 6.14
C THR A 539 -20.61 6.82 6.07
N LYS A 540 -21.06 7.37 4.94
CA LYS A 540 -22.50 7.56 4.65
C LYS A 540 -23.08 6.55 3.66
N TYR A 541 -22.27 5.66 3.08
CA TYR A 541 -22.71 4.70 2.06
C TYR A 541 -23.28 3.41 2.67
N ALA A 542 -22.61 2.87 3.69
CA ALA A 542 -22.91 1.55 4.22
C ALA A 542 -24.06 1.57 5.24
N GLU A 543 -25.31 1.76 4.78
CA GLU A 543 -26.51 1.85 5.63
C GLU A 543 -26.62 0.69 6.64
N SER A 544 -26.33 -0.54 6.20
CA SER A 544 -26.36 -1.73 7.08
C SER A 544 -25.32 -1.65 8.20
N THR A 545 -24.11 -1.15 7.90
CA THR A 545 -23.03 -0.99 8.89
C THR A 545 -23.33 0.17 9.83
N ASN A 546 -23.86 1.27 9.32
CA ASN A 546 -24.30 2.39 10.14
C ASN A 546 -25.43 1.96 11.09
N GLY A 547 -26.37 1.13 10.64
CA GLY A 547 -27.40 0.54 11.50
C GLY A 547 -26.82 -0.33 12.64
N VAL A 548 -25.71 -1.04 12.40
CA VAL A 548 -24.98 -1.74 13.47
C VAL A 548 -24.40 -0.75 14.48
N LEU A 549 -23.71 0.29 14.00
CA LEU A 549 -23.11 1.31 14.87
C LEU A 549 -24.19 2.07 15.68
N GLU A 550 -25.33 2.37 15.07
CA GLU A 550 -26.50 2.97 15.74
C GLU A 550 -27.01 2.03 16.85
N ALA A 551 -27.17 0.73 16.55
CA ALA A 551 -27.57 -0.25 17.54
C ALA A 551 -26.57 -0.36 18.71
N ILE A 552 -25.26 -0.25 18.45
CA ILE A 552 -24.24 -0.16 19.53
C ILE A 552 -24.45 1.11 20.35
N ALA A 553 -24.56 2.27 19.70
CA ALA A 553 -24.70 3.56 20.37
C ALA A 553 -25.97 3.64 21.24
N GLU A 554 -27.08 3.06 20.77
CA GLU A 554 -28.38 3.08 21.45
C GLU A 554 -28.51 2.03 22.55
N ARG A 555 -28.03 0.81 22.30
CA ARG A 555 -28.26 -0.34 23.20
C ARG A 555 -27.13 -0.53 24.21
N LEU A 556 -25.95 0.01 23.92
CA LEU A 556 -24.77 -0.04 24.79
C LEU A 556 -24.22 1.38 25.11
N PRO A 557 -25.06 2.38 25.46
CA PRO A 557 -24.66 3.79 25.55
C PRO A 557 -23.61 4.08 26.65
N HIS A 558 -23.43 3.15 27.60
CA HIS A 558 -22.45 3.25 28.68
C HIS A 558 -21.13 2.53 28.37
N ARG A 559 -21.03 1.86 27.22
CA ARG A 559 -19.86 1.09 26.81
C ARG A 559 -18.95 1.94 25.95
N LYS A 560 -17.65 1.70 26.03
CA LYS A 560 -16.68 2.45 25.23
C LYS A 560 -16.81 2.22 23.72
N ALA A 561 -17.34 1.08 23.31
CA ALA A 561 -17.70 0.81 21.91
C ALA A 561 -18.71 1.85 21.35
N ALA A 562 -19.64 2.34 22.18
CA ALA A 562 -20.60 3.37 21.78
C ALA A 562 -19.93 4.72 21.48
N VAL A 563 -18.83 5.06 22.17
CA VAL A 563 -18.05 6.28 21.86
C VAL A 563 -17.50 6.22 20.44
N HIS A 564 -16.85 5.10 20.09
CA HIS A 564 -16.29 4.89 18.75
C HIS A 564 -17.38 4.84 17.68
N ALA A 565 -18.50 4.18 17.96
CA ALA A 565 -19.65 4.15 17.07
C ALA A 565 -20.23 5.55 16.81
N GLN A 566 -20.40 6.36 17.86
CA GLN A 566 -20.89 7.73 17.73
C GLN A 566 -19.92 8.63 16.97
N VAL A 567 -18.60 8.45 17.16
CA VAL A 567 -17.58 9.13 16.35
C VAL A 567 -17.73 8.76 14.87
N ALA A 568 -17.77 7.47 14.54
CA ALA A 568 -17.92 7.01 13.16
C ALA A 568 -19.24 7.43 12.52
N LEU A 569 -20.33 7.51 13.27
CA LEU A 569 -21.62 8.01 12.75
C LEU A 569 -21.59 9.53 12.52
N ALA A 570 -20.95 10.29 13.40
CA ALA A 570 -21.04 11.75 13.40
C ALA A 570 -19.93 12.45 12.59
N MET A 571 -18.72 11.90 12.51
CA MET A 571 -17.60 12.51 11.78
C MET A 571 -17.95 12.78 10.31
N PRO A 572 -18.61 11.86 9.57
CA PRO A 572 -19.11 12.13 8.22
C PRO A 572 -20.09 13.31 8.13
N MET A 573 -20.74 13.69 9.23
CA MET A 573 -21.72 14.78 9.28
C MET A 573 -21.09 16.14 9.58
N THR A 574 -19.86 16.17 10.11
CA THR A 574 -19.14 17.42 10.44
C THR A 574 -18.57 18.12 9.20
N LYS A 575 -18.42 17.44 8.08
CA LYS A 575 -17.96 18.02 6.82
C LYS A 575 -18.98 17.75 5.71
N PRO A 576 -19.00 18.55 4.63
CA PRO A 576 -19.62 18.11 3.39
C PRO A 576 -19.11 16.69 3.08
N TYR A 577 -20.03 15.77 2.85
CA TYR A 577 -19.70 14.38 2.62
C TYR A 577 -20.02 14.04 1.18
N LYS A 578 -19.02 13.54 0.45
CA LYS A 578 -19.19 13.16 -0.94
C LYS A 578 -19.58 11.69 -0.97
N LEU A 579 -20.71 11.41 -1.62
CA LEU A 579 -21.21 10.06 -1.81
C LEU A 579 -21.37 9.83 -3.30
N LEU A 580 -20.74 8.79 -3.84
CA LEU A 580 -21.00 8.40 -5.23
C LEU A 580 -22.39 7.76 -5.31
N GLY A 581 -23.30 8.35 -6.09
CA GLY A 581 -24.65 7.83 -6.28
C GLY A 581 -24.69 6.61 -7.20
N GLN A 582 -25.83 5.91 -7.27
CA GLN A 582 -26.03 4.84 -8.26
C GLN A 582 -26.13 5.39 -9.70
N ASP A 583 -26.52 6.66 -9.83
CA ASP A 583 -26.39 7.44 -11.07
C ASP A 583 -24.94 7.85 -11.37
N GLY A 584 -24.04 7.49 -10.44
CA GLY A 584 -22.66 7.91 -10.17
C GLY A 584 -22.25 9.23 -10.76
N ARG A 585 -23.00 10.18 -10.24
CA ARG A 585 -22.48 11.49 -9.92
C ARG A 585 -22.16 11.49 -8.43
N ILE A 586 -21.23 12.35 -8.03
CA ILE A 586 -21.05 12.62 -6.61
C ILE A 586 -22.17 13.51 -6.12
N HIS A 587 -22.87 13.01 -5.10
CA HIS A 587 -23.82 13.77 -4.30
C HIS A 587 -23.06 14.32 -3.11
N ILE A 588 -22.91 15.64 -3.07
CA ILE A 588 -22.41 16.32 -1.87
C ILE A 588 -23.55 16.42 -0.89
N ILE A 589 -23.50 15.58 0.14
CA ILE A 589 -24.41 15.66 1.27
C ILE A 589 -23.91 16.80 2.16
N PRO A 590 -24.72 17.86 2.37
CA PRO A 590 -24.32 18.97 3.20
C PRO A 590 -24.00 18.49 4.62
N PRO A 591 -23.10 19.20 5.32
CA PRO A 591 -22.78 18.88 6.70
C PRO A 591 -24.05 19.04 7.56
N ALA A 592 -24.31 18.05 8.41
CA ALA A 592 -25.39 18.06 9.38
C ALA A 592 -24.77 18.32 10.76
N VAL A 593 -24.19 19.52 10.92
CA VAL A 593 -23.29 19.85 12.05
C VAL A 593 -24.01 19.82 13.38
N GLU A 594 -25.26 20.27 13.42
CA GLU A 594 -26.06 20.27 14.64
C GLU A 594 -26.44 18.85 15.06
N GLU A 595 -26.77 17.99 14.11
CA GLU A 595 -26.99 16.57 14.34
C GLU A 595 -25.70 15.88 14.77
N ALA A 596 -24.56 16.16 14.13
CA ALA A 596 -23.26 15.66 14.54
C ALA A 596 -22.93 16.06 15.99
N ARG A 597 -23.18 17.33 16.34
CA ARG A 597 -23.00 17.83 17.71
C ARG A 597 -23.92 17.11 18.70
N LYS A 598 -25.19 16.88 18.35
CA LYS A 598 -26.14 16.13 19.19
C LYS A 598 -25.67 14.68 19.40
N THR A 599 -25.21 14.01 18.35
CA THR A 599 -24.70 12.63 18.43
C THR A 599 -23.44 12.54 19.29
N LEU A 600 -22.53 13.52 19.19
CA LEU A 600 -21.26 13.51 19.91
C LEU A 600 -21.35 14.08 21.33
N ALA A 601 -22.33 14.94 21.64
CA ALA A 601 -22.41 15.63 22.92
C ALA A 601 -22.40 14.66 24.12
N PRO A 602 -23.20 13.58 24.16
CA PRO A 602 -23.19 12.65 25.29
C PRO A 602 -21.82 12.01 25.54
N SER A 603 -21.09 11.63 24.49
CA SER A 603 -19.79 10.96 24.65
C SER A 603 -18.61 11.91 24.78
N LEU A 604 -18.49 12.89 23.88
CA LEU A 604 -17.30 13.75 23.82
C LEU A 604 -17.37 14.97 24.73
N LEU A 605 -18.56 15.54 24.97
CA LEU A 605 -18.72 16.78 25.75
C LEU A 605 -19.13 16.51 27.20
N GLU A 606 -20.10 15.63 27.41
CA GLU A 606 -20.62 15.30 28.74
C GLU A 606 -19.75 14.24 29.44
N ASN A 607 -19.25 13.25 28.69
CA ASN A 607 -18.41 12.15 29.18
C ASN A 607 -16.96 12.23 28.67
N GLY A 608 -16.38 13.43 28.57
CA GLY A 608 -15.05 13.66 28.02
C GLY A 608 -13.94 12.80 28.62
N HIS A 609 -13.99 12.50 29.93
CA HIS A 609 -13.02 11.59 30.57
C HIS A 609 -13.11 10.15 30.05
N LEU A 610 -14.32 9.64 29.79
CA LEU A 610 -14.54 8.31 29.22
C LEU A 610 -14.04 8.28 27.77
N ALA A 611 -14.40 9.30 26.98
CA ALA A 611 -13.96 9.44 25.59
C ALA A 611 -12.42 9.48 25.49
N ALA A 612 -11.76 10.34 26.27
CA ALA A 612 -10.30 10.43 26.30
C ALA A 612 -9.60 9.16 26.83
N ALA A 613 -10.31 8.30 27.58
CA ALA A 613 -9.79 7.03 28.07
C ALA A 613 -9.93 5.87 27.08
N THR A 614 -10.79 5.99 26.06
CA THR A 614 -10.99 4.98 25.00
C THR A 614 -10.34 5.40 23.68
N LEU A 615 -10.48 6.66 23.30
CA LEU A 615 -9.87 7.24 22.08
C LEU A 615 -8.40 7.62 22.30
N GLY A 616 -7.94 7.70 23.55
CA GLY A 616 -6.68 8.36 23.88
C GLY A 616 -6.79 9.89 23.79
N HIS A 617 -5.77 10.60 24.25
CA HIS A 617 -5.80 12.07 24.32
C HIS A 617 -5.68 12.73 22.94
N ILE A 618 -4.90 12.11 22.03
CA ILE A 618 -4.60 12.65 20.70
C ILE A 618 -5.86 12.60 19.83
N ASP A 619 -6.51 11.45 19.71
CA ASP A 619 -7.70 11.33 18.86
C ASP A 619 -8.91 12.02 19.49
N TYR A 620 -9.04 11.99 20.82
CA TYR A 620 -10.06 12.80 21.50
C TYR A 620 -9.93 14.29 21.18
N ARG A 621 -8.70 14.84 21.22
CA ARG A 621 -8.43 16.20 20.78
C ARG A 621 -8.76 16.38 19.30
N HIS A 622 -8.35 15.46 18.43
CA HIS A 622 -8.61 15.52 16.99
C HIS A 622 -10.10 15.67 16.68
N TYR A 623 -10.95 14.84 17.26
CA TYR A 623 -12.40 14.91 17.01
C TYR A 623 -13.04 16.18 17.60
N MET A 624 -12.61 16.61 18.79
CA MET A 624 -13.07 17.86 19.41
C MET A 624 -12.66 19.08 18.57
N ASP A 625 -11.44 19.08 18.02
CA ASP A 625 -10.91 20.13 17.15
C ASP A 625 -11.70 20.23 15.83
N ARG A 626 -12.03 19.09 15.21
CA ARG A 626 -12.84 19.04 13.99
C ARG A 626 -14.28 19.47 14.23
N LEU A 627 -14.86 19.05 15.36
CA LEU A 627 -16.22 19.43 15.72
C LEU A 627 -16.31 20.94 15.97
N SER A 628 -15.40 21.52 16.78
CA SER A 628 -15.41 22.96 17.05
C SER A 628 -15.19 23.77 15.77
N GLU A 629 -14.27 23.35 14.90
CA GLU A 629 -14.03 24.02 13.62
C GLU A 629 -15.28 24.00 12.74
N SER A 630 -15.95 22.85 12.64
CA SER A 630 -17.20 22.74 11.91
C SER A 630 -18.31 23.62 12.48
N VAL A 631 -18.45 23.67 13.81
CA VAL A 631 -19.46 24.48 14.49
C VAL A 631 -19.21 25.97 14.27
N ALA A 632 -17.95 26.41 14.34
CA ALA A 632 -17.59 27.81 14.07
C ALA A 632 -17.82 28.18 12.60
N THR A 633 -17.28 27.39 11.67
CA THR A 633 -17.17 27.78 10.25
C THR A 633 -18.38 27.41 9.41
N ARG A 634 -19.07 26.31 9.73
CA ARG A 634 -20.18 25.76 8.93
C ARG A 634 -21.54 26.00 9.56
N ALA A 635 -21.66 25.88 10.89
CA ALA A 635 -22.88 26.26 11.60
C ALA A 635 -22.92 27.76 11.97
N GLY A 636 -21.82 28.50 11.74
CA GLY A 636 -21.74 29.94 12.01
C GLY A 636 -21.85 30.27 13.50
N ASN A 637 -21.45 29.36 14.39
CA ASN A 637 -21.62 29.49 15.83
C ASN A 637 -20.28 29.42 16.57
N PRO A 638 -19.44 30.47 16.48
CA PRO A 638 -18.13 30.49 17.13
C PRO A 638 -18.23 30.43 18.66
N GLU A 639 -19.33 30.88 19.27
CA GLU A 639 -19.55 30.77 20.72
C GLU A 639 -19.65 29.29 21.15
N ALA A 640 -20.48 28.49 20.47
CA ALA A 640 -20.57 27.06 20.76
C ALA A 640 -19.25 26.31 20.44
N ALA A 641 -18.48 26.78 19.46
CA ALA A 641 -17.15 26.23 19.18
C ALA A 641 -16.15 26.51 20.31
N ALA A 642 -16.18 27.71 20.89
CA ALA A 642 -15.40 28.05 22.08
C ALA A 642 -15.79 27.18 23.28
N ASP A 643 -17.08 26.91 23.48
CA ASP A 643 -17.54 26.03 24.57
C ASP A 643 -17.04 24.58 24.40
N ILE A 644 -16.99 24.07 23.17
CA ILE A 644 -16.39 22.77 22.86
C ILE A 644 -14.89 22.77 23.22
N GLN A 645 -14.15 23.79 22.83
CA GLN A 645 -12.73 23.92 23.18
C GLN A 645 -12.51 24.07 24.69
N SER A 646 -13.39 24.77 25.40
CA SER A 646 -13.36 24.88 26.86
C SER A 646 -13.56 23.52 27.54
N LYS A 647 -14.48 22.68 27.03
CA LYS A 647 -14.67 21.30 27.51
C LYS A 647 -13.47 20.40 27.23
N LEU A 648 -12.85 20.53 26.05
CA LEU A 648 -11.61 19.84 25.71
C LEU A 648 -10.49 20.25 26.67
N LEU A 649 -10.31 21.56 26.89
CA LEU A 649 -9.29 22.12 27.78
C LEU A 649 -9.46 21.60 29.21
N GLN A 650 -10.69 21.64 29.74
CA GLN A 650 -11.00 21.14 31.08
C GLN A 650 -10.63 19.65 31.20
N THR A 651 -11.13 18.82 30.28
CA THR A 651 -10.90 17.37 30.30
C THR A 651 -9.41 17.03 30.23
N LEU A 652 -8.65 17.66 29.34
CA LEU A 652 -7.22 17.38 29.19
C LEU A 652 -6.37 17.99 30.31
N THR A 653 -6.83 19.08 30.94
CA THR A 653 -6.21 19.65 32.15
C THR A 653 -6.33 18.67 33.32
N ASP A 654 -7.53 18.14 33.55
CA ASP A 654 -7.78 17.17 34.63
C ASP A 654 -7.04 15.85 34.40
N ARG A 655 -6.80 15.49 33.14
CA ARG A 655 -5.98 14.34 32.73
C ARG A 655 -4.47 14.64 32.70
N GLN A 656 -4.05 15.83 33.14
CA GLN A 656 -2.66 16.24 33.27
C GLN A 656 -1.85 16.16 31.96
N VAL A 657 -2.50 16.51 30.84
CA VAL A 657 -1.81 16.62 29.54
C VAL A 657 -0.79 17.77 29.58
N ARG A 658 0.24 17.69 28.72
CA ARG A 658 1.33 18.67 28.67
C ARG A 658 0.83 20.11 28.49
N GLN A 659 1.50 21.05 29.16
CA GLN A 659 1.10 22.46 29.20
C GLN A 659 1.11 23.15 27.83
N ASP A 660 2.03 22.78 26.93
CA ASP A 660 2.08 23.33 25.58
C ASP A 660 0.86 22.92 24.74
N VAL A 661 0.37 21.69 24.92
CA VAL A 661 -0.88 21.23 24.31
C VAL A 661 -2.09 22.00 24.87
N LEU A 662 -2.16 22.18 26.19
CA LEU A 662 -3.24 22.93 26.84
C LEU A 662 -3.24 24.40 26.42
N ALA A 663 -2.06 25.02 26.26
CA ALA A 663 -1.92 26.39 25.78
C ALA A 663 -2.46 26.56 24.36
N SER A 664 -2.14 25.63 23.44
CA SER A 664 -2.65 25.64 22.07
C SER A 664 -4.18 25.49 21.99
N ILE A 665 -4.78 24.68 22.87
CA ILE A 665 -6.24 24.53 22.97
C ILE A 665 -6.88 25.85 23.46
N LYS A 666 -6.26 26.47 24.48
CA LYS A 666 -6.74 27.74 25.03
C LYS A 666 -6.64 28.88 24.02
N GLU A 667 -5.56 28.96 23.24
CA GLU A 667 -5.41 29.94 22.16
C GLU A 667 -6.54 29.78 21.12
N LYS A 668 -6.83 28.54 20.70
CA LYS A 668 -7.94 28.25 19.78
C LYS A 668 -9.32 28.59 20.38
N GLU A 669 -9.51 28.40 21.68
CA GLU A 669 -10.72 28.87 22.39
C GLU A 669 -10.85 30.40 22.33
N GLU A 670 -9.77 31.12 22.64
CA GLU A 670 -9.72 32.59 22.62
C GLU A 670 -9.96 33.14 21.21
N ASP A 671 -9.42 32.51 20.18
CA ASP A 671 -9.67 32.83 18.78
C ASP A 671 -11.16 32.78 18.45
N TYR A 672 -11.86 31.69 18.80
CA TYR A 672 -13.31 31.60 18.59
C TYR A 672 -14.09 32.65 19.39
N ARG A 673 -13.68 32.94 20.63
CA ARG A 673 -14.31 34.01 21.42
C ARG A 673 -14.07 35.40 20.81
N SER A 674 -12.96 35.61 20.11
CA SER A 674 -12.62 36.87 19.45
C SER A 674 -13.37 37.10 18.14
N MET A 675 -13.78 36.04 17.43
CA MET A 675 -14.64 36.11 16.23
C MET A 675 -16.04 36.71 16.50
N ARG A 676 -16.34 37.00 17.78
CA ARG A 676 -17.50 37.75 18.27
C ARG A 676 -17.43 39.25 17.98
N ALA A 677 -16.23 39.81 17.80
CA ALA A 677 -15.99 41.22 17.51
C ALA A 677 -16.02 41.49 16.00
#